data_AF-A0A9W5VNY3-F1
#
_entry.id   AF-A0A9W5VNY3-F1
#
_cell.length_a   1.000
_cell.length_b   1.000
_cell.length_c   1.000
_cell.angle_alpha   90.00
_cell.angle_beta   90.00
_cell.angle_gamma   90.00
#
_symmetry.space_group_name_H-M   'P 1'
#
loop_
_entity.id
_entity.type
_entity.pdbx_description
1 polymer ?
#
loop_
_entity_poly.entity_id
_entity_poly.type
_entity_poly.pdbx_seq_one_letter_code
_entity_poly.pdbx_strand_id
1 'polypeptide(L)'
;MQLTVNDVMQKLNLSRAQVIKLYEQGKFPTCEKIKGRWWISEQDLIDYQNSLIPPKGYICINEAAEILRLSQTRIKQFIHTEILQGKKHCNKWLLLKEEVVKLKEQRKISVNKNNEYVNYITVKEAAKLLEVSDATIYGLIRRGKIKGVVKSDTWKLSEHEVRTHIGNGIKKNRKYEIPENYIDIATAIKKYSITKYRVHQMIKEGHIPSTRKHAGKFIFLESELNIEKDIKNYLTTKEAGAKLNLSGSQVTWLINKGRIENVQKNKGIFMIPKESIERYQSKIVKPADMLTTREVAKRLGISVDKVGKLITRGDLIPEKKLHSNWLISKKELERYESFVFELEKCLTLEEVANQLSMSIYQVRRLVVRNQKFSGAIKYNEKWYIPQQSVEEYKKILDIETAEQTFIYEYNRFIIPNKLKRTLDFFYEYTLTRLSASRQREEKRKVIARQHIKVAHILLLLLHKELFCFNDDEINKLLNNELLIKGDIDLIVKFIQYCEGVVECHFDKYYVVTKKKSNTQEVYSPREFYDFYLFVKNVDLHLKKAIENRRYSVIWVYTLMHFIDAWRSSDILTKLPYIPIEIIGCTSFESIENLSREKSQLLINRIFTKIEKMTVSKTGVLGQFLVHGDMVIPTATALVIAEIHRREKQDELLLRLYETSTNTKVDREMHIIPFFGEREDLYHFQSRKMNRSLLTYFYYSVVEGSKNADIAYELSQRLRAHEDLDSTATYIASTNKDGSVDRVSLNLVNRGHFGWLYNFIVEKFFNSTDKHSLEERTKYIQAFRKEYTPIQLETLACFLNERLKERESIALRIAKLSKDELKKLLARIFKGEMPAKMKQAQCLIYPNCVYQTAMSCLQCEHVIPKTYLLISIDEEIKRLIKSIKDSKYIAIVIRDYRFLLKVLDLVSQATGELGKDYVKTFINLSEIKRSLLSITYKINQIGEI
;
A
#
# COMPACT_ATOMS: atom_id res chain seq x y z
N MET A 1 -7.46 -18.49 21.27
CA MET A 1 -7.11 -17.09 21.59
C MET A 1 -8.39 -16.25 21.49
N GLN A 2 -8.68 -15.38 22.47
CA GLN A 2 -9.87 -14.51 22.43
C GLN A 2 -9.45 -13.10 22.00
N LEU A 3 -10.16 -12.53 21.02
CA LEU A 3 -9.93 -11.23 20.41
C LEU A 3 -10.96 -10.21 20.94
N THR A 4 -10.54 -8.98 21.20
CA THR A 4 -11.49 -7.92 21.54
C THR A 4 -12.18 -7.38 20.30
N VAL A 5 -13.31 -6.68 20.48
CA VAL A 5 -13.99 -5.97 19.38
C VAL A 5 -13.04 -5.03 18.63
N ASN A 6 -12.09 -4.40 19.32
CA ASN A 6 -11.11 -3.52 18.67
C ASN A 6 -10.11 -4.30 17.80
N ASP A 7 -9.71 -5.50 18.23
CA ASP A 7 -8.83 -6.37 17.44
C ASP A 7 -9.54 -6.88 16.18
N VAL A 8 -10.83 -7.23 16.31
CA VAL A 8 -11.66 -7.63 15.16
C VAL A 8 -11.93 -6.45 14.22
N MET A 9 -12.13 -5.24 14.74
CA MET A 9 -12.23 -4.02 13.92
C MET A 9 -10.97 -3.79 13.09
N GLN A 10 -9.78 -3.97 13.68
CA GLN A 10 -8.51 -3.83 12.98
C GLN A 10 -8.29 -4.95 11.96
N LYS A 11 -8.55 -6.22 12.32
CA LYS A 11 -8.33 -7.38 11.44
C LYS A 11 -9.32 -7.46 10.27
N LEU A 12 -10.54 -6.92 10.39
CA LEU A 12 -11.55 -6.92 9.31
C LEU A 12 -11.75 -5.57 8.63
N ASN A 13 -11.09 -4.51 9.11
CA ASN A 13 -11.29 -3.13 8.67
C ASN A 13 -12.78 -2.69 8.73
N LEU A 14 -13.44 -2.96 9.86
CA LEU A 14 -14.84 -2.65 10.12
C LEU A 14 -15.01 -1.67 11.28
N SER A 15 -16.08 -0.88 11.25
CA SER A 15 -16.44 -0.01 12.39
C SER A 15 -16.98 -0.83 13.56
N ARG A 16 -16.89 -0.28 14.77
CA ARG A 16 -17.39 -0.93 16.00
C ARG A 16 -18.86 -1.34 15.87
N ALA A 17 -19.68 -0.50 15.25
CA ALA A 17 -21.09 -0.78 15.00
C ALA A 17 -21.30 -1.94 14.02
N GLN A 18 -20.44 -2.09 13.01
CA GLN A 18 -20.50 -3.21 12.07
C GLN A 18 -20.12 -4.53 12.75
N VAL A 19 -19.09 -4.53 13.62
CA VAL A 19 -18.70 -5.73 14.39
C VAL A 19 -19.80 -6.15 15.37
N ILE A 20 -20.45 -5.18 16.05
CA ILE A 20 -21.61 -5.46 16.91
C ILE A 20 -22.77 -6.04 16.10
N LYS A 21 -23.04 -5.52 14.91
CA LYS A 21 -24.09 -6.04 14.03
C LYS A 21 -23.81 -7.47 13.53
N LEU A 22 -22.54 -7.83 13.31
CA LEU A 22 -22.15 -9.20 12.94
C LEU A 22 -22.38 -10.18 14.10
N TYR A 23 -22.14 -9.72 15.33
CA TYR A 23 -22.52 -10.47 16.53
C TYR A 23 -24.04 -10.63 16.65
N GLU A 24 -24.83 -9.56 16.51
CA GLU A 24 -26.30 -9.61 16.53
C GLU A 24 -26.88 -10.54 15.45
N GLN A 25 -26.14 -10.79 14.38
CA GLN A 25 -26.47 -11.71 13.29
C GLN A 25 -25.98 -13.14 13.53
N GLY A 26 -25.42 -13.45 14.71
CA GLY A 26 -24.96 -14.78 15.09
C GLY A 26 -23.73 -15.26 14.31
N LYS A 27 -22.92 -14.36 13.73
CA LYS A 27 -21.73 -14.74 12.94
C LYS A 27 -20.51 -15.11 13.78
N PHE A 28 -20.56 -14.85 15.09
CA PHE A 28 -19.53 -15.22 16.05
C PHE A 28 -20.18 -16.06 17.17
N PRO A 29 -20.41 -17.36 16.94
CA PRO A 29 -21.17 -18.23 17.84
C PRO A 29 -20.50 -18.46 19.20
N THR A 30 -19.17 -18.29 19.29
CA THR A 30 -18.39 -18.45 20.53
C THR A 30 -18.05 -17.11 21.20
N CYS A 31 -18.78 -16.04 20.86
CA CYS A 31 -18.60 -14.71 21.44
C CYS A 31 -19.13 -14.64 22.88
N GLU A 32 -18.29 -14.22 23.83
CA GLU A 32 -18.62 -14.10 25.24
C GLU A 32 -18.45 -12.67 25.77
N LYS A 33 -19.31 -12.26 26.70
CA LYS A 33 -19.23 -10.94 27.36
C LYS A 33 -18.68 -11.11 28.77
N ILE A 34 -17.43 -10.72 28.99
CA ILE A 34 -16.76 -10.82 30.29
C ILE A 34 -16.43 -9.40 30.77
N LYS A 35 -16.90 -9.04 31.97
CA LYS A 35 -16.68 -7.72 32.61
C LYS A 35 -17.00 -6.52 31.68
N GLY A 36 -18.10 -6.59 30.95
CA GLY A 36 -18.57 -5.50 30.08
C GLY A 36 -17.84 -5.37 28.73
N ARG A 37 -16.89 -6.25 28.42
CA ARG A 37 -16.19 -6.32 27.12
C ARG A 37 -16.56 -7.61 26.40
N TRP A 38 -16.72 -7.49 25.08
CA TRP A 38 -17.02 -8.62 24.20
C TRP A 38 -15.72 -9.25 23.70
N TRP A 39 -15.65 -10.57 23.81
CA TRP A 39 -14.53 -11.41 23.42
C TRP A 39 -14.99 -12.37 22.34
N ILE A 40 -14.35 -12.31 21.17
CA ILE A 40 -14.66 -13.12 20.00
C ILE A 40 -13.52 -14.12 19.83
N SER A 41 -13.81 -15.41 19.65
CA SER A 41 -12.73 -16.37 19.44
C SER A 41 -12.01 -16.11 18.11
N GLU A 42 -10.72 -16.39 18.06
CA GLU A 42 -9.96 -16.29 16.81
C GLU A 42 -10.46 -17.28 15.75
N GLN A 43 -11.04 -18.41 16.17
CA GLN A 43 -11.65 -19.39 15.28
C GLN A 43 -12.90 -18.82 14.60
N ASP A 44 -13.78 -18.17 15.35
CA ASP A 44 -14.96 -17.48 14.82
C ASP A 44 -14.58 -16.41 13.78
N LEU A 45 -13.46 -15.71 14.00
CA LEU A 45 -12.95 -14.73 13.05
C LEU A 45 -12.45 -15.39 11.76
N ILE A 46 -11.69 -16.47 11.88
CA ILE A 46 -11.17 -17.24 10.75
C ILE A 46 -12.32 -17.85 9.96
N ASP A 47 -13.31 -18.44 10.62
CA ASP A 47 -14.50 -19.02 10.00
C ASP A 47 -15.31 -17.96 9.27
N TYR A 48 -15.45 -16.77 9.86
CA TYR A 48 -16.07 -15.63 9.20
C TYR A 48 -15.26 -15.15 7.98
N GLN A 49 -13.93 -15.03 8.07
CA GLN A 49 -13.07 -14.66 6.94
C GLN A 49 -13.14 -15.68 5.81
N ASN A 50 -13.13 -16.97 6.14
CA ASN A 50 -13.29 -18.05 5.17
C ASN A 50 -14.68 -18.02 4.52
N SER A 51 -15.73 -17.62 5.25
CA SER A 51 -17.08 -17.43 4.69
C SER A 51 -17.18 -16.27 3.68
N LEU A 52 -16.22 -15.34 3.68
CA LEU A 52 -16.16 -14.20 2.75
C LEU A 52 -15.47 -14.53 1.42
N ILE A 53 -14.73 -15.65 1.35
CA ILE A 53 -14.05 -16.10 0.14
C ILE A 53 -15.09 -16.71 -0.81
N PRO A 54 -15.22 -16.23 -2.07
CA PRO A 54 -16.13 -16.83 -3.04
C PRO A 54 -15.79 -18.30 -3.28
N PRO A 55 -16.77 -19.21 -3.40
CA PRO A 55 -16.52 -20.58 -3.82
C PRO A 55 -15.77 -20.62 -5.16
N LYS A 56 -14.84 -21.57 -5.31
CA LYS A 56 -14.01 -21.73 -6.51
C LYS A 56 -14.91 -21.82 -7.76
N GLY A 57 -14.69 -20.91 -8.72
CA GLY A 57 -15.51 -20.80 -9.95
C GLY A 57 -16.52 -19.63 -9.97
N TYR A 58 -16.74 -18.97 -8.82
CA TYR A 58 -17.63 -17.81 -8.71
C TYR A 58 -16.84 -16.50 -8.54
N ILE A 59 -17.36 -15.42 -9.13
CA ILE A 59 -16.81 -14.06 -9.08
C ILE A 59 -17.86 -13.06 -8.59
N CYS A 60 -17.45 -11.91 -8.05
CA CYS A 60 -18.38 -10.88 -7.58
C CYS A 60 -18.83 -9.92 -8.69
N ILE A 61 -19.86 -9.11 -8.42
CA ILE A 61 -20.37 -8.09 -9.38
C ILE A 61 -19.26 -7.16 -9.90
N ASN A 62 -18.29 -6.79 -9.05
CA ASN A 62 -17.22 -5.87 -9.43
C ASN A 62 -16.28 -6.51 -10.46
N GLU A 63 -15.86 -7.75 -10.22
CA GLU A 63 -15.05 -8.52 -11.15
C GLU A 63 -15.80 -8.81 -12.46
N ALA A 64 -17.10 -9.12 -12.38
CA ALA A 64 -17.92 -9.31 -13.57
C ALA A 64 -18.10 -8.02 -14.39
N ALA A 65 -18.21 -6.86 -13.71
CA ALA A 65 -18.27 -5.55 -14.32
C ALA A 65 -16.97 -5.22 -15.09
N GLU A 66 -15.81 -5.59 -14.55
CA GLU A 66 -14.52 -5.45 -15.24
C GLU A 66 -14.40 -6.38 -16.45
N ILE A 67 -14.77 -7.66 -16.30
CA ILE A 67 -14.68 -8.65 -17.39
C ILE A 67 -15.57 -8.26 -18.57
N LEU A 68 -16.80 -7.80 -18.30
CA LEU A 68 -17.79 -7.40 -19.31
C LEU A 68 -17.67 -5.93 -19.75
N ARG A 69 -16.80 -5.14 -19.10
CA ARG A 69 -16.68 -3.68 -19.27
C ARG A 69 -18.02 -2.96 -19.17
N LEU A 70 -18.77 -3.23 -18.11
CA LEU A 70 -20.10 -2.65 -17.85
C LEU A 70 -20.16 -2.02 -16.46
N SER A 71 -21.13 -1.13 -16.24
CA SER A 71 -21.37 -0.61 -14.89
C SER A 71 -21.94 -1.71 -13.97
N GLN A 72 -21.62 -1.64 -12.67
CA GLN A 72 -22.17 -2.56 -11.66
C GLN A 72 -23.70 -2.56 -11.65
N THR A 73 -24.33 -1.42 -11.98
CA THR A 73 -25.79 -1.28 -12.11
C THR A 73 -26.33 -2.13 -13.27
N ARG A 74 -25.61 -2.20 -14.39
CA ARG A 74 -26.00 -3.02 -15.55
C ARG A 74 -25.83 -4.51 -15.28
N ILE A 75 -24.79 -4.90 -14.55
CA ILE A 75 -24.63 -6.29 -14.07
C ILE A 75 -25.76 -6.68 -13.13
N LYS A 76 -26.17 -5.79 -12.20
CA LYS A 76 -27.35 -6.02 -11.36
C LYS A 76 -28.62 -6.17 -12.19
N GLN A 77 -28.81 -5.36 -13.24
CA GLN A 77 -29.93 -5.55 -14.16
C GLN A 77 -29.90 -6.92 -14.81
N PHE A 78 -28.74 -7.40 -15.29
CA PHE A 78 -28.62 -8.73 -15.88
C PHE A 78 -28.95 -9.87 -14.91
N ILE A 79 -28.69 -9.69 -13.62
CA ILE A 79 -29.14 -10.62 -12.58
C ILE A 79 -30.67 -10.56 -12.40
N HIS A 80 -31.26 -9.35 -12.37
CA HIS A 80 -32.71 -9.18 -12.19
C HIS A 80 -33.53 -9.60 -13.40
N THR A 81 -32.95 -9.56 -14.60
CA THR A 81 -33.54 -10.04 -15.85
C THR A 81 -33.14 -11.47 -16.18
N GLU A 82 -32.54 -12.21 -15.23
CA GLU A 82 -32.14 -13.62 -15.35
C GLU A 82 -31.17 -13.94 -16.50
N ILE A 83 -30.46 -12.93 -17.04
CA ILE A 83 -29.44 -13.09 -18.10
C ILE A 83 -28.16 -13.71 -17.53
N LEU A 84 -27.82 -13.40 -16.28
CA LEU A 84 -26.73 -14.02 -15.53
C LEU A 84 -27.31 -14.66 -14.27
N GLN A 85 -26.92 -15.90 -13.98
CA GLN A 85 -27.37 -16.55 -12.75
C GLN A 85 -26.57 -16.01 -11.57
N GLY A 86 -27.21 -15.17 -10.76
CA GLY A 86 -26.66 -14.66 -9.51
C GLY A 86 -27.03 -15.58 -8.35
N LYS A 87 -26.04 -16.04 -7.59
CA LYS A 87 -26.25 -16.66 -6.26
C LYS A 87 -25.92 -15.65 -5.17
N LYS A 88 -26.82 -15.46 -4.21
CA LYS A 88 -26.60 -14.53 -3.10
C LYS A 88 -25.83 -15.23 -1.97
N HIS A 89 -24.62 -14.77 -1.67
CA HIS A 89 -23.76 -15.30 -0.59
C HIS A 89 -23.27 -14.16 0.29
N CYS A 90 -23.44 -14.27 1.61
CA CYS A 90 -23.09 -13.21 2.59
C CYS A 90 -23.49 -11.79 2.14
N ASN A 91 -24.73 -11.62 1.66
CA ASN A 91 -25.30 -10.35 1.16
C ASN A 91 -24.63 -9.73 -0.09
N LYS A 92 -23.78 -10.48 -0.78
CA LYS A 92 -23.21 -10.13 -2.09
C LYS A 92 -23.73 -11.08 -3.17
N TRP A 93 -23.83 -10.60 -4.41
CA TRP A 93 -24.15 -11.45 -5.55
C TRP A 93 -22.86 -12.04 -6.11
N LEU A 94 -22.86 -13.36 -6.25
CA LEU A 94 -21.81 -14.15 -6.89
C LEU A 94 -22.33 -14.68 -8.23
N LEU A 95 -21.47 -14.67 -9.23
CA LEU A 95 -21.76 -15.03 -10.61
C LEU A 95 -20.78 -16.12 -11.04
N LEU A 96 -21.24 -17.12 -11.80
CA LEU A 96 -20.35 -18.11 -12.39
C LEU A 96 -19.41 -17.42 -13.39
N LYS A 97 -18.10 -17.56 -13.19
CA LYS A 97 -17.10 -16.92 -14.05
C LYS A 97 -17.26 -17.34 -15.51
N GLU A 98 -17.61 -18.60 -15.74
CA GLU A 98 -17.84 -19.16 -17.07
C GLU A 98 -19.02 -18.51 -17.79
N GLU A 99 -20.13 -18.22 -17.10
CA GLU A 99 -21.30 -17.54 -17.69
C GLU A 99 -20.97 -16.10 -18.09
N VAL A 100 -20.22 -15.40 -17.24
CA VAL A 100 -19.79 -14.02 -17.50
C VAL A 100 -18.85 -13.95 -18.71
N VAL A 101 -17.97 -14.95 -18.89
CA VAL A 101 -17.10 -15.05 -20.07
C VAL A 101 -17.92 -15.41 -21.32
N LYS A 102 -18.86 -16.36 -21.25
CA LYS A 102 -19.76 -16.70 -22.37
C LYS A 102 -20.58 -15.49 -22.84
N LEU A 103 -21.10 -14.69 -21.92
CA LEU A 103 -21.85 -13.47 -22.26
C LEU A 103 -20.97 -12.42 -22.95
N LYS A 104 -19.68 -12.33 -22.60
CA LYS A 104 -18.71 -11.44 -23.27
C LYS A 104 -18.48 -11.86 -24.72
N GLU A 105 -18.40 -13.17 -24.97
CA GLU A 105 -18.22 -13.74 -26.31
C GLU A 105 -19.48 -13.58 -27.16
N GLN A 106 -20.67 -13.84 -26.60
CA GLN A 106 -21.95 -13.60 -27.26
C GLN A 106 -22.14 -12.11 -27.64
N ARG A 107 -21.70 -11.19 -26.78
CA ARG A 107 -21.73 -9.74 -27.08
C ARG A 107 -20.75 -9.30 -28.16
N LYS A 108 -19.67 -10.04 -28.42
CA LYS A 108 -18.81 -9.80 -29.60
C LYS A 108 -19.47 -10.27 -30.90
N ILE A 109 -20.31 -11.31 -30.83
CA ILE A 109 -21.01 -11.89 -31.99
C ILE A 109 -22.25 -11.05 -32.36
N SER A 110 -22.89 -10.38 -31.40
CA SER A 110 -24.13 -9.61 -31.60
C SER A 110 -23.95 -8.17 -32.11
N VAL A 111 -22.73 -7.74 -32.49
CA VAL A 111 -22.52 -6.42 -33.12
C VAL A 111 -22.88 -6.44 -34.63
N ASN A 112 -23.13 -7.62 -35.21
CA ASN A 112 -23.31 -7.76 -36.66
C ASN A 112 -24.66 -8.28 -37.16
N LYS A 113 -25.73 -8.34 -36.34
CA LYS A 113 -27.08 -8.59 -36.86
C LYS A 113 -28.18 -7.78 -36.16
N ASN A 114 -28.89 -7.04 -37.00
CA ASN A 114 -30.27 -6.53 -36.87
C ASN A 114 -30.45 -5.08 -36.39
N ASN A 115 -30.38 -4.18 -37.38
CA ASN A 115 -31.29 -3.05 -37.54
C ASN A 115 -32.75 -3.55 -37.57
N GLU A 116 -33.58 -3.07 -36.66
CA GLU A 116 -35.01 -2.87 -36.90
C GLU A 116 -35.46 -1.66 -36.05
N TYR A 117 -35.97 -0.63 -36.71
CA TYR A 117 -36.28 0.69 -36.13
C TYR A 117 -37.45 0.61 -35.15
N VAL A 118 -37.28 1.12 -33.92
CA VAL A 118 -38.40 1.47 -33.03
C VAL A 118 -38.35 2.96 -32.74
N ASN A 119 -39.25 3.72 -33.38
CA ASN A 119 -39.40 5.16 -33.16
C ASN A 119 -40.20 5.42 -31.86
N TYR A 120 -39.69 6.29 -30.99
CA TYR A 120 -40.31 6.63 -29.71
C TYR A 120 -40.81 8.08 -29.69
N ILE A 121 -42.06 8.30 -29.29
CA ILE A 121 -42.72 9.61 -29.14
C ILE A 121 -42.96 9.97 -27.66
N THR A 122 -43.16 11.25 -27.36
CA THR A 122 -43.42 11.73 -25.98
C THR A 122 -44.90 11.60 -25.59
N VAL A 123 -45.20 11.67 -24.29
CA VAL A 123 -46.59 11.66 -23.77
C VAL A 123 -47.46 12.78 -24.37
N LYS A 124 -46.90 13.96 -24.60
CA LYS A 124 -47.62 15.09 -25.21
C LYS A 124 -47.93 14.84 -26.69
N GLU A 125 -46.98 14.26 -27.42
CA GLU A 125 -47.18 13.89 -28.83
C GLU A 125 -48.18 12.73 -28.96
N ALA A 126 -48.14 11.75 -28.05
CA ALA A 126 -49.12 10.67 -27.99
C ALA A 126 -50.53 11.17 -27.62
N ALA A 127 -50.63 12.14 -26.69
CA ALA A 127 -51.89 12.80 -26.34
C ALA A 127 -52.49 13.55 -27.53
N LYS A 128 -51.64 14.21 -28.32
CA LYS A 128 -52.04 14.90 -29.56
C LYS A 128 -52.44 13.93 -30.67
N LEU A 129 -51.71 12.82 -30.83
CA LEU A 129 -52.00 11.76 -31.82
C LEU A 129 -53.31 11.01 -31.55
N LEU A 130 -53.74 10.94 -30.28
CA LEU A 130 -54.97 10.26 -29.86
C LEU A 130 -56.12 11.22 -29.51
N GLU A 131 -55.93 12.53 -29.67
CA GLU A 131 -56.90 13.59 -29.31
C GLU A 131 -57.45 13.47 -27.87
N VAL A 132 -56.59 13.14 -26.91
CA VAL A 132 -56.96 13.01 -25.49
C VAL A 132 -56.06 13.86 -24.60
N SER A 133 -56.48 14.14 -23.36
CA SER A 133 -55.65 14.87 -22.40
C SER A 133 -54.42 14.06 -21.97
N ASP A 134 -53.31 14.74 -21.67
CA ASP A 134 -52.10 14.15 -21.09
C ASP A 134 -52.40 13.27 -19.87
N ALA A 135 -53.37 13.66 -19.04
CA ALA A 135 -53.81 12.92 -17.86
C ALA A 135 -54.39 11.54 -18.21
N THR A 136 -55.06 11.43 -19.36
CA THR A 136 -55.59 10.17 -19.90
C THR A 136 -54.46 9.23 -20.28
N ILE A 137 -53.42 9.74 -20.96
CA ILE A 137 -52.23 8.94 -21.34
C ILE A 137 -51.46 8.48 -20.10
N TYR A 138 -51.23 9.36 -19.11
CA TYR A 138 -50.64 8.95 -17.84
C TYR A 138 -51.48 7.89 -17.10
N GLY A 139 -52.81 7.99 -17.18
CA GLY A 139 -53.72 7.01 -16.63
C GLY A 139 -53.67 5.65 -17.32
N LEU A 140 -53.33 5.59 -18.62
CA LEU A 140 -53.15 4.35 -19.38
C LEU A 140 -51.79 3.71 -19.09
N ILE A 141 -50.73 4.51 -18.92
CA ILE A 141 -49.40 4.06 -18.49
C ILE A 141 -49.47 3.42 -17.10
N ARG A 142 -50.11 4.09 -16.12
CA ARG A 142 -50.25 3.56 -14.74
C ARG A 142 -51.05 2.26 -14.68
N ARG A 143 -51.98 2.05 -15.62
CA ARG A 143 -52.79 0.83 -15.71
C ARG A 143 -52.15 -0.27 -16.57
N GLY A 144 -50.93 -0.05 -17.08
CA GLY A 144 -50.16 -1.04 -17.83
C GLY A 144 -50.74 -1.40 -19.21
N LYS A 145 -51.60 -0.55 -19.78
CA LYS A 145 -52.31 -0.85 -21.04
C LYS A 145 -51.50 -0.54 -22.32
N ILE A 146 -50.44 0.25 -22.20
CA ILE A 146 -49.47 0.52 -23.27
C ILE A 146 -48.16 -0.15 -22.82
N LYS A 147 -47.61 -1.09 -23.60
CA LYS A 147 -46.31 -1.71 -23.32
C LYS A 147 -45.21 -0.91 -24.04
N GLY A 148 -43.95 -1.33 -23.94
CA GLY A 148 -42.85 -0.64 -24.61
C GLY A 148 -42.53 0.78 -24.10
N VAL A 149 -42.81 1.06 -22.82
CA VAL A 149 -42.61 2.40 -22.23
C VAL A 149 -41.18 2.53 -21.67
N VAL A 150 -40.44 3.54 -22.11
CA VAL A 150 -39.07 3.81 -21.65
C VAL A 150 -38.99 5.15 -20.93
N LYS A 151 -38.35 5.19 -19.76
CA LYS A 151 -38.18 6.39 -18.94
C LYS A 151 -36.70 6.76 -18.86
N SER A 152 -36.31 7.87 -19.49
CA SER A 152 -35.03 8.55 -19.21
C SER A 152 -35.29 9.73 -18.26
N ASP A 153 -35.60 10.90 -18.81
CA ASP A 153 -35.97 12.13 -18.07
C ASP A 153 -37.47 12.48 -18.21
N THR A 154 -38.10 12.04 -19.31
CA THR A 154 -39.56 12.06 -19.55
C THR A 154 -40.01 10.69 -20.06
N TRP A 155 -41.31 10.39 -19.97
CA TRP A 155 -41.87 9.13 -20.46
C TRP A 155 -41.92 9.13 -22.00
N LYS A 156 -41.28 8.12 -22.62
CA LYS A 156 -41.29 7.90 -24.08
C LYS A 156 -42.02 6.59 -24.41
N LEU A 157 -42.85 6.64 -25.45
CA LEU A 157 -43.80 5.62 -25.86
C LEU A 157 -43.47 5.16 -27.28
N SER A 158 -43.54 3.87 -27.56
CA SER A 158 -43.39 3.36 -28.93
C SER A 158 -44.51 3.90 -29.82
N GLU A 159 -44.18 4.56 -30.93
CA GLU A 159 -45.17 5.16 -31.83
C GLU A 159 -46.13 4.09 -32.41
N HIS A 160 -45.62 2.90 -32.71
CA HIS A 160 -46.41 1.79 -33.24
C HIS A 160 -47.45 1.27 -32.23
N GLU A 161 -47.11 1.23 -30.95
CA GLU A 161 -48.04 0.81 -29.88
C GLU A 161 -49.11 1.85 -29.55
N VAL A 162 -48.79 3.13 -29.73
CA VAL A 162 -49.77 4.22 -29.59
C VAL A 162 -50.75 4.20 -30.76
N ARG A 163 -50.28 3.95 -31.99
CA ARG A 163 -51.14 3.85 -33.19
C ARG A 163 -52.06 2.62 -33.19
N THR A 164 -51.64 1.49 -32.62
CA THR A 164 -52.49 0.29 -32.48
C THR A 164 -53.64 0.48 -31.49
N HIS A 165 -53.60 1.50 -30.63
CA HIS A 165 -54.71 1.85 -29.72
C HIS A 165 -55.85 2.66 -30.37
N ILE A 166 -55.76 3.00 -31.66
CA ILE A 166 -56.79 3.73 -32.42
C ILE A 166 -58.08 2.89 -32.61
N GLY A 167 -58.05 1.58 -32.36
CA GLY A 167 -59.18 0.68 -32.64
C GLY A 167 -60.24 0.50 -31.55
N ASN A 168 -60.05 1.00 -30.31
CA ASN A 168 -60.99 0.73 -29.21
C ASN A 168 -61.60 2.02 -28.64
N GLY A 169 -62.77 2.37 -29.18
CA GLY A 169 -63.53 3.59 -28.90
C GLY A 169 -63.63 3.96 -27.42
N ILE A 170 -63.21 5.18 -27.11
CA ILE A 170 -63.44 5.82 -25.81
C ILE A 170 -64.89 6.31 -25.77
N LYS A 171 -65.71 5.65 -24.96
CA LYS A 171 -67.11 6.02 -24.71
C LYS A 171 -67.22 7.48 -24.21
N LYS A 172 -67.93 8.33 -24.97
CA LYS A 172 -68.42 9.64 -24.53
C LYS A 172 -69.53 9.43 -23.49
N ASN A 173 -69.40 10.00 -22.29
CA ASN A 173 -70.48 10.00 -21.29
C ASN A 173 -71.48 11.14 -21.56
N ARG A 174 -72.76 10.78 -21.41
CA ARG A 174 -74.01 11.48 -21.80
C ARG A 174 -74.21 12.85 -21.10
N LYS A 175 -74.87 13.77 -21.81
CA LYS A 175 -75.40 15.06 -21.28
C LYS A 175 -76.33 14.82 -20.08
N TYR A 176 -76.19 15.67 -19.06
CA TYR A 176 -76.98 15.69 -17.82
C TYR A 176 -77.94 16.89 -17.87
N GLU A 177 -79.25 16.65 -17.89
CA GLU A 177 -80.28 17.69 -17.84
C GLU A 177 -81.04 17.60 -16.50
N ILE A 178 -81.15 18.73 -15.79
CA ILE A 178 -81.84 18.85 -14.50
C ILE A 178 -83.30 19.21 -14.76
N PRO A 179 -84.28 18.61 -14.05
CA PRO A 179 -85.70 18.95 -14.18
C PRO A 179 -85.98 20.44 -13.92
N GLU A 180 -86.96 20.99 -14.62
CA GLU A 180 -87.35 22.40 -14.55
C GLU A 180 -87.73 22.83 -13.12
N ASN A 181 -87.31 24.03 -12.71
CA ASN A 181 -87.46 24.64 -11.37
C ASN A 181 -86.62 24.04 -10.21
N TYR A 182 -85.76 23.06 -10.49
CA TYR A 182 -84.80 22.54 -9.51
C TYR A 182 -83.39 23.07 -9.78
N ILE A 183 -82.68 23.46 -8.72
CA ILE A 183 -81.28 23.85 -8.77
C ILE A 183 -80.42 22.88 -7.95
N ASP A 184 -79.16 22.68 -8.35
CA ASP A 184 -78.20 21.94 -7.54
C ASP A 184 -77.44 22.86 -6.57
N ILE A 185 -76.83 22.27 -5.53
CA ILE A 185 -76.10 23.02 -4.51
C ILE A 185 -75.01 23.92 -5.13
N ALA A 186 -74.33 23.47 -6.18
CA ALA A 186 -73.25 24.24 -6.81
C ALA A 186 -73.79 25.49 -7.53
N THR A 187 -74.98 25.38 -8.12
CA THR A 187 -75.67 26.47 -8.80
C THR A 187 -76.24 27.47 -7.79
N ALA A 188 -76.81 27.01 -6.67
CA ALA A 188 -77.29 27.86 -5.58
C ALA A 188 -76.18 28.72 -4.96
N ILE A 189 -75.00 28.13 -4.70
CA ILE A 189 -73.81 28.84 -4.19
C ILE A 189 -73.41 29.97 -5.13
N LYS A 190 -73.43 29.72 -6.44
CA LYS A 190 -73.01 30.68 -7.45
C LYS A 190 -74.02 31.80 -7.65
N LYS A 191 -75.33 31.49 -7.63
CA LYS A 191 -76.40 32.46 -7.90
C LYS A 191 -76.72 33.36 -6.70
N TYR A 192 -76.75 32.80 -5.49
CA TYR A 192 -77.12 33.55 -4.27
C TYR A 192 -75.93 33.90 -3.36
N SER A 193 -74.70 33.58 -3.78
CA SER A 193 -73.46 33.86 -3.02
C SER A 193 -73.48 33.33 -1.57
N ILE A 194 -74.16 32.20 -1.36
CA ILE A 194 -74.24 31.49 -0.08
C ILE A 194 -73.20 30.39 0.00
N THR A 195 -72.70 30.11 1.20
CA THR A 195 -71.70 29.04 1.38
C THR A 195 -72.35 27.66 1.31
N LYS A 196 -71.59 26.68 0.81
CA LYS A 196 -72.01 25.27 0.76
C LYS A 196 -72.52 24.77 2.11
N TYR A 197 -71.89 25.21 3.20
CA TYR A 197 -72.27 24.84 4.56
C TYR A 197 -73.67 25.34 4.92
N ARG A 198 -74.01 26.62 4.63
CA ARG A 198 -75.33 27.17 4.96
C ARG A 198 -76.46 26.45 4.22
N VAL A 199 -76.24 26.06 2.96
CA VAL A 199 -77.19 25.24 2.20
C VAL A 199 -77.40 23.87 2.85
N HIS A 200 -76.33 23.19 3.27
CA HIS A 200 -76.45 21.91 3.98
C HIS A 200 -77.13 22.06 5.35
N GLN A 201 -76.87 23.17 6.03
CA GLN A 201 -77.51 23.48 7.32
C GLN A 201 -79.02 23.72 7.15
N MET A 202 -79.45 24.48 6.13
CA MET A 202 -80.87 24.71 5.84
C MET A 202 -81.60 23.42 5.44
N ILE A 203 -80.93 22.50 4.73
CA ILE A 203 -81.44 21.16 4.45
C ILE A 203 -81.62 20.36 5.75
N LYS A 204 -80.64 20.42 6.65
CA LYS A 204 -80.66 19.71 7.94
C LYS A 204 -81.69 20.28 8.92
N GLU A 205 -81.92 21.60 8.89
CA GLU A 205 -82.89 22.33 9.71
C GLU A 205 -84.34 22.21 9.15
N GLY A 206 -84.52 21.60 7.96
CA GLY A 206 -85.83 21.36 7.36
C GLY A 206 -86.43 22.54 6.58
N HIS A 207 -85.64 23.61 6.35
CA HIS A 207 -86.09 24.80 5.62
C HIS A 207 -86.14 24.62 4.09
N ILE A 208 -85.55 23.52 3.57
CA ILE A 208 -85.56 23.17 2.13
C ILE A 208 -86.07 21.72 1.97
N PRO A 209 -87.36 21.47 2.21
CA PRO A 209 -87.93 20.12 2.26
C PRO A 209 -87.95 19.41 0.90
N SER A 210 -87.88 20.16 -0.21
CA SER A 210 -87.90 19.60 -1.58
C SER A 210 -86.61 18.87 -1.99
N THR A 211 -85.64 18.74 -1.09
CA THR A 211 -84.31 18.18 -1.38
C THR A 211 -84.36 16.70 -1.74
N ARG A 212 -83.89 16.35 -2.95
CA ARG A 212 -83.77 14.96 -3.40
C ARG A 212 -82.50 14.71 -4.22
N LYS A 213 -82.16 13.43 -4.40
CA LYS A 213 -80.94 13.00 -5.11
C LYS A 213 -81.25 12.62 -6.56
N HIS A 214 -80.67 13.33 -7.53
CA HIS A 214 -80.83 13.06 -8.96
C HIS A 214 -79.46 12.91 -9.63
N ALA A 215 -79.25 11.77 -10.31
CA ALA A 215 -77.96 11.28 -10.82
C ALA A 215 -76.73 11.57 -9.93
N GLY A 216 -76.87 11.32 -8.62
CA GLY A 216 -75.79 11.45 -7.64
C GLY A 216 -75.59 12.84 -7.01
N LYS A 217 -76.33 13.86 -7.45
CA LYS A 217 -76.29 15.22 -6.85
C LYS A 217 -77.60 15.55 -6.11
N PHE A 218 -77.50 16.38 -5.07
CA PHE A 218 -78.67 16.94 -4.38
C PHE A 218 -79.22 18.13 -5.16
N ILE A 219 -80.52 18.08 -5.46
CA ILE A 219 -81.30 19.15 -6.11
C ILE A 219 -82.50 19.51 -5.23
N PHE A 220 -82.92 20.78 -5.28
CA PHE A 220 -84.06 21.32 -4.53
C PHE A 220 -84.70 22.49 -5.29
N LEU A 221 -85.93 22.86 -4.93
CA LEU A 221 -86.65 23.99 -5.52
C LEU A 221 -85.98 25.32 -5.17
N GLU A 222 -85.80 26.18 -6.17
CA GLU A 222 -85.11 27.47 -5.98
C GLU A 222 -85.88 28.46 -5.08
N SER A 223 -87.21 28.37 -5.03
CA SER A 223 -88.08 29.27 -4.25
C SER A 223 -87.97 29.11 -2.73
N GLU A 224 -87.33 28.05 -2.22
CA GLU A 224 -87.22 27.76 -0.78
C GLU A 224 -86.02 28.46 -0.10
N LEU A 225 -85.23 29.25 -0.84
CA LEU A 225 -84.08 30.00 -0.33
C LEU A 225 -84.47 31.42 0.13
N ASN A 226 -84.89 31.59 1.40
CA ASN A 226 -85.18 32.92 1.98
C ASN A 226 -84.04 33.41 2.90
N ILE A 227 -83.48 34.62 2.66
CA ILE A 227 -82.29 35.13 3.36
C ILE A 227 -82.46 36.61 3.76
N GLU A 228 -82.75 36.89 5.04
CA GLU A 228 -82.59 38.21 5.65
C GLU A 228 -81.46 38.22 6.70
N LYS A 229 -80.76 39.37 6.85
CA LYS A 229 -79.43 39.54 7.48
C LYS A 229 -79.49 40.21 8.86
N ASP A 230 -78.77 39.66 9.85
CA ASP A 230 -78.55 40.31 11.16
C ASP A 230 -77.04 40.66 11.35
N ILE A 231 -76.71 41.95 11.57
CA ILE A 231 -75.36 42.52 11.41
C ILE A 231 -74.66 42.87 12.76
N LYS A 232 -75.35 42.80 13.91
CA LYS A 232 -74.85 43.36 15.19
C LYS A 232 -73.67 42.62 15.87
N ASN A 233 -73.37 41.37 15.50
CA ASN A 233 -72.40 40.52 16.21
C ASN A 233 -70.99 40.40 15.57
N TYR A 234 -70.66 41.28 14.63
CA TYR A 234 -69.43 41.21 13.85
C TYR A 234 -68.56 42.46 14.02
N LEU A 235 -67.24 42.28 13.93
CA LEU A 235 -66.20 43.30 13.95
C LEU A 235 -65.54 43.41 12.57
N THR A 236 -65.09 44.59 12.20
CA THR A 236 -64.23 44.79 11.02
C THR A 236 -62.80 44.35 11.29
N THR A 237 -61.99 44.14 10.24
CA THR A 237 -60.55 43.82 10.37
C THR A 237 -59.76 44.89 11.11
N LYS A 238 -60.19 46.16 11.02
CA LYS A 238 -59.57 47.28 11.74
C LYS A 238 -59.86 47.21 13.24
N GLU A 239 -61.11 46.95 13.62
CA GLU A 239 -61.52 46.82 15.02
C GLU A 239 -60.97 45.55 15.68
N ALA A 240 -60.97 44.43 14.96
CA ALA A 240 -60.32 43.20 15.40
C ALA A 240 -58.80 43.38 15.55
N GLY A 241 -58.17 44.17 14.68
CA GLY A 241 -56.75 44.53 14.78
C GLY A 241 -56.43 45.31 16.04
N ALA A 242 -57.26 46.31 16.36
CA ALA A 242 -57.13 47.08 17.59
C ALA A 242 -57.27 46.19 18.85
N LYS A 243 -58.23 45.26 18.88
CA LYS A 243 -58.40 44.31 20.00
C LYS A 243 -57.23 43.34 20.20
N LEU A 244 -56.55 42.94 19.12
CA LEU A 244 -55.45 41.96 19.15
C LEU A 244 -54.05 42.61 19.13
N ASN A 245 -53.97 43.94 19.10
CA ASN A 245 -52.74 44.69 18.89
C ASN A 245 -51.98 44.29 17.60
N LEU A 246 -52.73 44.09 16.52
CA LEU A 246 -52.24 43.71 15.18
C LEU A 246 -52.73 44.72 14.13
N SER A 247 -52.02 44.83 13.01
CA SER A 247 -52.50 45.64 11.88
C SER A 247 -53.68 44.96 11.17
N GLY A 248 -54.57 45.75 10.55
CA GLY A 248 -55.71 45.21 9.81
C GLY A 248 -55.32 44.21 8.72
N SER A 249 -54.13 44.38 8.12
CA SER A 249 -53.54 43.46 7.14
C SER A 249 -53.11 42.13 7.77
N GLN A 250 -52.56 42.15 8.99
CA GLN A 250 -52.22 40.94 9.75
C GLN A 250 -53.46 40.15 10.16
N VAL A 251 -54.53 40.84 10.57
CA VAL A 251 -55.82 40.19 10.84
C VAL A 251 -56.39 39.57 9.57
N THR A 252 -56.34 40.29 8.44
CA THR A 252 -56.75 39.75 7.14
C THR A 252 -55.95 38.51 6.75
N TRP A 253 -54.65 38.49 7.03
CA TRP A 253 -53.80 37.31 6.82
C TRP A 253 -54.22 36.13 7.70
N LEU A 254 -54.54 36.37 8.99
CA LEU A 254 -55.02 35.33 9.91
C LEU A 254 -56.34 34.71 9.45
N ILE A 255 -57.24 35.52 8.90
CA ILE A 255 -58.50 35.08 8.30
C ILE A 255 -58.21 34.19 7.07
N ASN A 256 -57.36 34.65 6.16
CA ASN A 256 -57.00 33.89 4.95
C ASN A 256 -56.29 32.56 5.25
N LYS A 257 -55.61 32.47 6.40
CA LYS A 257 -54.97 31.25 6.88
C LYS A 257 -55.89 30.35 7.72
N GLY A 258 -57.18 30.70 7.84
CA GLY A 258 -58.19 29.93 8.57
C GLY A 258 -57.97 29.88 10.08
N ARG A 259 -57.22 30.84 10.65
CA ARG A 259 -56.92 30.90 12.10
C ARG A 259 -57.99 31.65 12.90
N ILE A 260 -58.77 32.49 12.23
CA ILE A 260 -59.97 33.14 12.75
C ILE A 260 -61.14 32.58 11.93
N GLU A 261 -61.99 31.81 12.60
CA GLU A 261 -63.06 31.05 11.95
C GLU A 261 -64.38 31.86 11.88
N ASN A 262 -65.32 31.42 11.04
CA ASN A 262 -66.67 31.98 10.90
C ASN A 262 -66.74 33.43 10.39
N VAL A 263 -65.73 33.88 9.63
CA VAL A 263 -65.68 35.23 9.04
C VAL A 263 -66.55 35.31 7.80
N GLN A 264 -67.38 36.35 7.74
CA GLN A 264 -68.23 36.66 6.58
C GLN A 264 -67.64 37.81 5.77
N LYS A 265 -68.02 37.95 4.50
CA LYS A 265 -67.61 39.09 3.66
C LYS A 265 -68.86 39.80 3.14
N ASN A 266 -69.05 41.05 3.55
CA ASN A 266 -70.19 41.88 3.14
C ASN A 266 -69.68 43.13 2.43
N LYS A 267 -70.09 43.35 1.17
CA LYS A 267 -69.64 44.48 0.33
C LYS A 267 -68.12 44.72 0.35
N GLY A 268 -67.33 43.64 0.31
CA GLY A 268 -65.86 43.73 0.29
C GLY A 268 -65.17 43.79 1.66
N ILE A 269 -65.91 44.03 2.75
CA ILE A 269 -65.37 44.13 4.11
C ILE A 269 -65.55 42.79 4.84
N PHE A 270 -64.51 42.35 5.56
CA PHE A 270 -64.56 41.16 6.41
C PHE A 270 -65.30 41.48 7.72
N MET A 271 -66.36 40.72 7.99
CA MET A 271 -67.19 40.75 9.18
C MET A 271 -66.80 39.56 10.06
N ILE A 272 -66.11 39.83 11.16
CA ILE A 272 -65.49 38.82 12.03
C ILE A 272 -66.34 38.68 13.31
N PRO A 273 -66.88 37.51 13.64
CA PRO A 273 -67.62 37.33 14.89
C PRO A 273 -66.75 37.71 16.10
N LYS A 274 -67.31 38.47 17.06
CA LYS A 274 -66.61 38.85 18.29
C LYS A 274 -66.04 37.63 19.04
N GLU A 275 -66.83 36.56 19.13
CA GLU A 275 -66.46 35.30 19.79
C GLU A 275 -65.25 34.60 19.15
N SER A 276 -65.07 34.76 17.82
CA SER A 276 -63.90 34.20 17.12
C SER A 276 -62.60 34.92 17.48
N ILE A 277 -62.67 36.22 17.79
CA ILE A 277 -61.52 37.00 18.28
C ILE A 277 -61.19 36.63 19.72
N GLU A 278 -62.21 36.45 20.56
CA GLU A 278 -62.03 36.04 21.97
C GLU A 278 -61.43 34.64 22.09
N ARG A 279 -61.89 33.68 21.26
CA ARG A 279 -61.29 32.34 21.16
C ARG A 279 -59.86 32.33 20.63
N TYR A 280 -59.49 33.31 19.81
CA TYR A 280 -58.12 33.45 19.34
C TYR A 280 -57.22 34.05 20.44
N GLN A 281 -57.72 35.02 21.19
CA GLN A 281 -56.99 35.71 22.26
C GLN A 281 -56.63 34.79 23.43
N SER A 282 -57.52 33.86 23.81
CA SER A 282 -57.26 32.88 24.88
C SER A 282 -56.15 31.87 24.54
N LYS A 283 -55.81 31.70 23.25
CA LYS A 283 -54.74 30.78 22.79
C LYS A 283 -53.32 31.40 22.79
N ILE A 284 -53.17 32.68 23.15
CA ILE A 284 -51.93 33.49 22.94
C ILE A 284 -51.24 33.90 24.26
N VAL A 285 -51.65 33.39 25.41
CA VAL A 285 -51.05 33.80 26.70
C VAL A 285 -49.55 33.42 26.78
N LYS A 286 -48.68 34.43 26.96
CA LYS A 286 -47.23 34.28 27.19
C LYS A 286 -47.00 33.65 28.58
N PRO A 287 -46.32 32.49 28.69
CA PRO A 287 -45.94 31.93 29.99
C PRO A 287 -44.96 32.86 30.73
N ALA A 288 -45.12 33.02 32.05
CA ALA A 288 -44.41 34.01 32.86
C ALA A 288 -42.87 33.88 32.86
N ASP A 289 -42.33 32.70 32.57
CA ASP A 289 -40.89 32.39 32.62
C ASP A 289 -40.17 32.40 31.27
N MET A 290 -40.81 32.94 30.24
CA MET A 290 -40.25 33.01 28.88
C MET A 290 -40.00 34.46 28.46
N LEU A 291 -38.79 34.74 27.98
CA LEU A 291 -38.37 36.04 27.46
C LEU A 291 -38.49 36.08 25.94
N THR A 292 -38.87 37.23 25.41
CA THR A 292 -38.85 37.50 23.96
C THR A 292 -37.43 37.86 23.50
N THR A 293 -37.15 37.71 22.20
CA THR A 293 -35.90 38.15 21.57
C THR A 293 -35.50 39.60 21.91
N ARG A 294 -36.47 40.51 22.09
CA ARG A 294 -36.21 41.91 22.48
C ARG A 294 -35.79 42.04 23.94
N GLU A 295 -36.42 41.29 24.84
CA GLU A 295 -36.07 41.27 26.27
C GLU A 295 -34.68 40.67 26.46
N VAL A 296 -34.35 39.62 25.72
CA VAL A 296 -33.00 39.04 25.68
C VAL A 296 -31.97 40.02 25.12
N ALA A 297 -32.28 40.71 24.03
CA ALA A 297 -31.40 41.73 23.43
C ALA A 297 -31.06 42.84 24.44
N LYS A 298 -32.07 43.31 25.18
CA LYS A 298 -31.89 44.32 26.23
C LYS A 298 -31.04 43.82 27.39
N ARG A 299 -31.24 42.57 27.82
CA ARG A 299 -30.50 41.97 28.95
C ARG A 299 -29.02 41.71 28.62
N LEU A 300 -28.74 41.28 27.39
CA LEU A 300 -27.38 41.05 26.91
C LEU A 300 -26.67 42.29 26.37
N GLY A 301 -27.34 43.45 26.30
CA GLY A 301 -26.76 44.68 25.74
C GLY A 301 -26.43 44.60 24.24
N ILE A 302 -27.13 43.76 23.47
CA ILE A 302 -26.88 43.54 22.02
C ILE A 302 -28.12 43.85 21.18
N SER A 303 -27.94 43.97 19.86
CA SER A 303 -29.07 44.21 18.95
C SER A 303 -29.97 42.98 18.79
N VAL A 304 -31.26 43.21 18.50
CA VAL A 304 -32.24 42.13 18.24
C VAL A 304 -31.82 41.23 17.08
N ASP A 305 -31.14 41.79 16.07
CA ASP A 305 -30.57 41.05 14.94
C ASP A 305 -29.42 40.11 15.39
N LYS A 306 -28.56 40.56 16.32
CA LYS A 306 -27.53 39.71 16.92
C LYS A 306 -28.15 38.56 17.70
N VAL A 307 -29.21 38.79 18.47
CA VAL A 307 -29.96 37.70 19.15
C VAL A 307 -30.53 36.72 18.14
N GLY A 308 -31.09 37.20 17.02
CA GLY A 308 -31.55 36.36 15.92
C GLY A 308 -30.44 35.48 15.32
N LYS A 309 -29.23 36.02 15.19
CA LYS A 309 -28.05 35.28 14.73
C LYS A 309 -27.59 34.22 15.75
N LEU A 310 -27.60 34.53 17.05
CA LEU A 310 -27.28 33.56 18.12
C LEU A 310 -28.24 32.37 18.10
N ILE A 311 -29.54 32.62 17.88
CA ILE A 311 -30.55 31.56 17.73
C ILE A 311 -30.31 30.73 16.46
N THR A 312 -30.00 31.39 15.34
CA THR A 312 -29.79 30.71 14.05
C THR A 312 -28.54 29.83 14.07
N ARG A 313 -27.52 30.22 14.84
CA ARG A 313 -26.27 29.45 15.04
C ARG A 313 -26.40 28.35 16.08
N GLY A 314 -27.47 28.35 16.88
CA GLY A 314 -27.71 27.37 17.95
C GLY A 314 -27.03 27.71 19.28
N ASP A 315 -26.46 28.91 19.41
CA ASP A 315 -25.78 29.36 20.64
C ASP A 315 -26.77 29.65 21.77
N LEU A 316 -27.97 30.14 21.40
CA LEU A 316 -29.10 30.38 22.29
C LEU A 316 -30.31 29.58 21.81
N ILE A 317 -30.83 28.67 22.63
CA ILE A 317 -31.83 27.69 22.21
C ILE A 317 -33.25 28.18 22.56
N PRO A 318 -34.10 28.54 21.58
CA PRO A 318 -35.45 29.00 21.88
C PRO A 318 -36.39 27.82 22.14
N GLU A 319 -37.21 27.89 23.18
CA GLU A 319 -38.19 26.84 23.49
C GLU A 319 -39.40 26.88 22.55
N LYS A 320 -39.80 28.07 22.10
CA LYS A 320 -40.99 28.21 21.24
C LYS A 320 -40.90 29.43 20.33
N LYS A 321 -41.49 29.31 19.14
CA LYS A 321 -41.73 30.45 18.24
C LYS A 321 -43.17 30.91 18.36
N LEU A 322 -43.39 32.17 18.72
CA LEU A 322 -44.71 32.79 18.82
C LEU A 322 -44.77 34.05 17.94
N HIS A 323 -45.63 34.05 16.92
CA HIS A 323 -45.93 35.19 16.04
C HIS A 323 -44.69 36.00 15.59
N SER A 324 -43.67 35.29 15.11
CA SER A 324 -42.40 35.82 14.60
C SER A 324 -41.34 36.20 15.65
N ASN A 325 -41.64 36.08 16.95
CA ASN A 325 -40.65 36.20 18.02
C ASN A 325 -40.31 34.82 18.60
N TRP A 326 -39.02 34.59 18.84
CA TRP A 326 -38.57 33.44 19.59
C TRP A 326 -38.70 33.72 21.08
N LEU A 327 -39.19 32.73 21.82
CA LEU A 327 -39.28 32.71 23.27
C LEU A 327 -38.11 31.88 23.80
N ILE A 328 -37.36 32.46 24.73
CA ILE A 328 -36.17 31.90 25.36
C ILE A 328 -36.41 31.89 26.87
N SER A 329 -36.23 30.77 27.56
CA SER A 329 -36.37 30.72 29.01
C SER A 329 -35.27 31.51 29.71
N LYS A 330 -35.57 32.03 30.90
CA LYS A 330 -34.55 32.69 31.74
C LYS A 330 -33.36 31.76 32.03
N LYS A 331 -33.64 30.47 32.28
CA LYS A 331 -32.63 29.44 32.55
C LYS A 331 -31.66 29.26 31.38
N GLU A 332 -32.17 29.26 30.15
CA GLU A 332 -31.33 29.15 28.96
C GLU A 332 -30.45 30.39 28.76
N LEU A 333 -30.96 31.57 29.09
CA LEU A 333 -30.17 32.79 29.03
C LEU A 333 -29.03 32.80 30.07
N GLU A 334 -29.30 32.35 31.29
CA GLU A 334 -28.30 32.21 32.35
C GLU A 334 -27.21 31.17 31.98
N ARG A 335 -27.59 30.08 31.30
CA ARG A 335 -26.64 29.11 30.71
C ARG A 335 -25.71 29.79 29.71
N TYR A 336 -26.26 30.61 28.82
CA TYR A 336 -25.49 31.32 27.79
C TYR A 336 -24.53 32.36 28.41
N GLU A 337 -25.00 33.16 29.37
CA GLU A 337 -24.17 34.13 30.10
C GLU A 337 -22.99 33.44 30.82
N SER A 338 -23.25 32.30 31.48
CA SER A 338 -22.20 31.51 32.15
C SER A 338 -21.17 30.94 31.17
N PHE A 339 -21.61 30.52 29.98
CA PHE A 339 -20.73 29.98 28.95
C PHE A 339 -19.83 31.06 28.31
N VAL A 340 -20.35 32.27 28.12
CA VAL A 340 -19.57 33.41 27.59
C VAL A 340 -18.47 33.83 28.56
N PHE A 341 -18.75 33.85 29.87
CA PHE A 341 -17.76 34.14 30.91
C PHE A 341 -16.60 33.12 30.95
N GLU A 342 -16.87 31.83 30.68
CA GLU A 342 -15.81 30.81 30.60
C GLU A 342 -14.95 30.94 29.33
N LEU A 343 -15.48 31.53 28.24
CA LEU A 343 -14.70 31.85 27.04
C LEU A 343 -13.76 33.04 27.26
N GLU A 344 -14.07 34.00 28.14
CA GLU A 344 -13.20 35.14 28.46
C GLU A 344 -11.89 34.71 29.15
N LYS A 345 -11.89 33.56 29.83
CA LYS A 345 -10.70 32.96 30.45
C LYS A 345 -9.85 32.12 29.48
N CYS A 346 -10.25 32.07 28.21
CA CYS A 346 -9.60 31.29 27.17
C CYS A 346 -8.95 32.18 26.11
N LEU A 347 -7.80 31.75 25.60
CA LEU A 347 -7.08 32.37 24.50
C LEU A 347 -7.42 31.72 23.16
N THR A 348 -7.35 32.51 22.10
CA THR A 348 -7.43 32.06 20.70
C THR A 348 -6.12 31.41 20.24
N LEU A 349 -6.16 30.71 19.09
CA LEU A 349 -4.96 30.10 18.49
C LEU A 349 -3.88 31.15 18.18
N GLU A 350 -4.29 32.34 17.76
CA GLU A 350 -3.42 33.46 17.43
C GLU A 350 -2.71 34.00 18.68
N GLU A 351 -3.45 34.20 19.78
CA GLU A 351 -2.89 34.66 21.05
C GLU A 351 -1.92 33.64 21.64
N VAL A 352 -2.25 32.34 21.58
CA VAL A 352 -1.34 31.27 22.03
C VAL A 352 -0.12 31.15 21.12
N ALA A 353 -0.28 31.30 19.80
CA ALA A 353 0.84 31.31 18.85
C ALA A 353 1.84 32.42 19.16
N ASN A 354 1.34 33.62 19.46
CA ASN A 354 2.18 34.74 19.86
C ASN A 354 2.86 34.49 21.22
N GLN A 355 2.11 33.99 22.21
CA GLN A 355 2.65 33.73 23.55
C GLN A 355 3.69 32.60 23.60
N LEU A 356 3.65 31.64 22.68
CA LEU A 356 4.58 30.51 22.62
C LEU A 356 5.65 30.66 21.53
N SER A 357 5.64 31.78 20.78
CA SER A 357 6.50 31.99 19.62
C SER A 357 6.42 30.83 18.60
N MET A 358 5.21 30.31 18.37
CA MET A 358 4.94 29.21 17.43
C MET A 358 4.05 29.69 16.27
N SER A 359 4.03 28.96 15.16
CA SER A 359 3.03 29.25 14.11
C SER A 359 1.63 28.79 14.52
N ILE A 360 0.60 29.49 14.04
CA ILE A 360 -0.83 29.12 14.24
C ILE A 360 -1.08 27.65 13.86
N TYR A 361 -0.40 27.16 12.82
CA TYR A 361 -0.48 25.75 12.41
C TYR A 361 0.06 24.78 13.47
N GLN A 362 1.19 25.10 14.09
CA GLN A 362 1.78 24.28 15.15
C GLN A 362 0.87 24.24 16.38
N VAL A 363 0.33 25.37 16.81
CA VAL A 363 -0.62 25.45 17.93
C VAL A 363 -1.89 24.66 17.60
N ARG A 364 -2.45 24.82 16.40
CA ARG A 364 -3.61 24.04 15.95
C ARG A 364 -3.33 22.52 15.98
N ARG A 365 -2.12 22.09 15.60
CA ARG A 365 -1.72 20.68 15.69
C ARG A 365 -1.65 20.21 17.13
N LEU A 366 -1.15 21.03 18.05
CA LEU A 366 -1.07 20.73 19.49
C LEU A 366 -2.46 20.58 20.12
N VAL A 367 -3.42 21.42 19.73
CA VAL A 367 -4.82 21.37 20.19
C VAL A 367 -5.56 20.17 19.59
N VAL A 368 -5.57 20.03 18.26
CA VAL A 368 -6.46 19.09 17.56
C VAL A 368 -5.92 17.67 17.53
N ARG A 369 -4.62 17.51 17.27
CA ARG A 369 -4.01 16.21 16.98
C ARG A 369 -3.30 15.62 18.20
N ASN A 370 -2.57 16.45 18.93
CA ASN A 370 -1.76 16.00 20.06
C ASN A 370 -2.48 16.13 21.40
N GLN A 371 -3.59 16.87 21.46
CA GLN A 371 -4.41 17.12 22.66
C GLN A 371 -3.58 17.56 23.87
N LYS A 372 -2.63 18.47 23.65
CA LYS A 372 -1.67 18.90 24.68
C LYS A 372 -2.20 19.97 25.62
N PHE A 373 -3.31 20.63 25.25
CA PHE A 373 -3.98 21.59 26.10
C PHE A 373 -5.25 20.99 26.68
N SER A 374 -5.36 20.95 28.02
CA SER A 374 -6.53 20.52 28.75
C SER A 374 -7.64 21.57 28.66
N GLY A 375 -8.87 21.13 28.40
CA GLY A 375 -10.04 22.02 28.36
C GLY A 375 -10.12 22.91 27.11
N ALA A 376 -9.42 22.59 26.02
CA ALA A 376 -9.56 23.33 24.77
C ALA A 376 -10.95 23.11 24.14
N ILE A 377 -11.64 24.20 23.80
CA ILE A 377 -13.02 24.20 23.30
C ILE A 377 -13.04 24.74 21.88
N LYS A 378 -13.78 24.08 20.98
CA LYS A 378 -14.06 24.62 19.65
C LYS A 378 -15.39 25.35 19.69
N TYR A 379 -15.38 26.64 19.42
CA TYR A 379 -16.57 27.50 19.38
C TYR A 379 -16.52 28.45 18.17
N ASN A 380 -17.64 28.56 17.45
CA ASN A 380 -17.75 29.38 16.23
C ASN A 380 -16.60 29.16 15.21
N GLU A 381 -16.29 27.89 14.94
CA GLU A 381 -15.18 27.45 14.08
C GLU A 381 -13.76 27.84 14.54
N LYS A 382 -13.64 28.57 15.65
CA LYS A 382 -12.38 28.94 16.29
C LYS A 382 -12.10 28.05 17.49
N TRP A 383 -10.82 27.90 17.84
CA TRP A 383 -10.39 27.16 19.02
C TRP A 383 -10.04 28.14 20.13
N TYR A 384 -10.54 27.85 21.33
CA TYR A 384 -10.30 28.56 22.56
C TYR A 384 -9.57 27.63 23.52
N ILE A 385 -8.48 28.10 24.11
CA ILE A 385 -7.59 27.32 24.96
C ILE A 385 -7.52 28.03 26.32
N PRO A 386 -7.86 27.36 27.44
CA PRO A 386 -7.76 27.98 28.76
C PRO A 386 -6.36 28.53 29.04
N GLN A 387 -6.27 29.78 29.53
CA GLN A 387 -5.01 30.44 29.85
C GLN A 387 -4.10 29.58 30.74
N GLN A 388 -4.67 28.96 31.77
CA GLN A 388 -3.97 28.05 32.67
C GLN A 388 -3.31 26.87 31.93
N SER A 389 -3.97 26.31 30.91
CA SER A 389 -3.42 25.20 30.14
C SER A 389 -2.24 25.64 29.27
N VAL A 390 -2.23 26.89 28.81
CA VAL A 390 -1.10 27.47 28.06
C VAL A 390 0.11 27.66 28.96
N GLU A 391 -0.09 28.09 30.20
CA GLU A 391 0.97 28.24 31.20
C GLU A 391 1.58 26.90 31.62
N GLU A 392 0.75 25.86 31.80
CA GLU A 392 1.22 24.49 32.03
C GLU A 392 2.05 23.98 30.86
N TYR A 393 1.64 24.28 29.63
CA TYR A 393 2.39 23.90 28.43
C TYR A 393 3.73 24.66 28.30
N LYS A 394 3.79 25.94 28.72
CA LYS A 394 5.05 26.69 28.80
C LYS A 394 6.06 26.02 29.72
N LYS A 395 5.62 25.60 30.91
CA LYS A 395 6.47 24.83 31.83
C LYS A 395 7.02 23.55 31.21
N ILE A 396 6.28 22.93 30.29
CA ILE A 396 6.74 21.74 29.55
C ILE A 396 7.76 22.09 28.46
N LEU A 397 7.63 23.26 27.81
CA LEU A 397 8.59 23.72 26.80
C LEU A 397 9.96 24.02 27.41
N ASP A 398 9.99 24.50 28.65
CA ASP A 398 11.23 24.79 29.40
C ASP A 398 11.95 23.50 29.90
N ILE A 399 11.38 22.32 29.66
CA ILE A 399 11.97 21.03 30.03
C ILE A 399 12.99 20.59 28.97
N GLU A 400 14.24 20.98 29.19
CA GLU A 400 15.35 20.63 28.32
C GLU A 400 15.90 19.23 28.59
N THR A 401 15.87 18.78 29.84
CA THR A 401 16.53 17.53 30.28
C THR A 401 15.56 16.40 30.65
N ALA A 402 16.05 15.16 30.59
CA ALA A 402 15.34 13.97 31.02
C ALA A 402 15.03 13.98 32.51
N GLU A 403 15.93 14.54 33.33
CA GLU A 403 15.76 14.74 34.77
C GLU A 403 14.61 15.70 35.06
N GLN A 404 14.60 16.87 34.42
CA GLN A 404 13.49 17.81 34.54
C GLN A 404 12.17 17.19 34.08
N THR A 405 12.20 16.38 33.01
CA THR A 405 11.02 15.65 32.53
C THR A 405 10.50 14.69 33.60
N PHE A 406 11.40 13.95 34.24
CA PHE A 406 11.07 13.02 35.31
C PHE A 406 10.49 13.77 36.53
N ILE A 407 11.19 14.78 37.04
CA ILE A 407 10.80 15.56 38.22
C ILE A 407 9.43 16.20 38.02
N TYR A 408 9.22 16.84 36.86
CA TYR A 408 7.98 17.52 36.55
C TYR A 408 6.76 16.59 36.59
N GLU A 409 6.84 15.43 35.93
CA GLU A 409 5.71 14.49 35.88
C GLU A 409 5.57 13.70 37.20
N TYR A 410 6.67 13.41 37.89
CA TYR A 410 6.65 12.68 39.15
C TYR A 410 5.95 13.47 40.27
N ASN A 411 6.20 14.78 40.34
CA ASN A 411 5.58 15.68 41.32
C ASN A 411 4.05 15.81 41.18
N ARG A 412 3.47 15.31 40.09
CA ARG A 412 2.02 15.29 39.86
C ARG A 412 1.33 14.07 40.48
N PHE A 413 2.09 13.11 40.99
CA PHE A 413 1.52 11.95 41.65
C PHE A 413 0.98 12.32 43.04
N ILE A 414 -0.23 11.86 43.31
CA ILE A 414 -0.81 11.88 44.65
C ILE A 414 -0.37 10.59 45.34
N ILE A 415 0.68 10.68 46.16
CA ILE A 415 1.32 9.52 46.78
C ILE A 415 0.66 9.21 48.13
N PRO A 416 0.07 8.01 48.33
CA PRO A 416 -0.46 7.59 49.62
C PRO A 416 0.66 7.39 50.65
N ASN A 417 0.41 7.76 51.92
CA ASN A 417 1.40 7.61 53.01
C ASN A 417 1.96 6.18 53.14
N LYS A 418 1.16 5.16 52.83
CA LYS A 418 1.53 3.74 52.89
C LYS A 418 2.55 3.28 51.82
N LEU A 419 2.84 4.11 50.81
CA LEU A 419 3.79 3.84 49.73
C LEU A 419 4.86 4.93 49.61
N LYS A 420 4.88 5.88 50.55
CA LYS A 420 5.70 7.08 50.46
C LYS A 420 7.18 6.71 50.39
N ARG A 421 7.63 5.77 51.24
CA ARG A 421 9.05 5.39 51.30
C ARG A 421 9.50 4.69 50.02
N THR A 422 8.72 3.74 49.50
CA THR A 422 9.04 3.04 48.25
C THR A 422 9.18 4.02 47.10
N LEU A 423 8.29 5.01 47.00
CA LEU A 423 8.34 6.00 45.94
C LEU A 423 9.44 7.05 46.14
N ASP A 424 9.78 7.42 47.36
CA ASP A 424 10.94 8.29 47.61
C ASP A 424 12.23 7.59 47.14
N PHE A 425 12.41 6.30 47.46
CA PHE A 425 13.54 5.51 46.94
C PHE A 425 13.50 5.33 45.41
N PHE A 426 12.31 5.16 44.83
CA PHE A 426 12.17 5.05 43.38
C PHE A 426 12.54 6.35 42.66
N TYR A 427 12.21 7.49 43.26
CA TYR A 427 12.59 8.82 42.78
C TYR A 427 14.11 8.99 42.77
N GLU A 428 14.77 8.70 43.89
CA GLU A 428 16.23 8.75 44.03
C GLU A 428 16.92 7.82 43.03
N TYR A 429 16.52 6.55 43.00
CA TYR A 429 17.04 5.56 42.05
C TYR A 429 16.94 6.03 40.59
N THR A 430 15.82 6.64 40.22
CA THR A 430 15.61 7.13 38.86
C THR A 430 16.53 8.29 38.53
N LEU A 431 16.68 9.27 39.42
CA LEU A 431 17.57 10.41 39.19
C LEU A 431 19.03 9.97 39.08
N THR A 432 19.49 9.09 39.98
CA THR A 432 20.86 8.53 39.92
C THR A 432 21.13 7.80 38.61
N ARG A 433 20.13 7.06 38.10
CA ARG A 433 20.28 6.34 36.83
C ARG A 433 20.25 7.27 35.62
N LEU A 434 19.41 8.31 35.64
CA LEU A 434 19.35 9.29 34.56
C LEU A 434 20.64 10.11 34.49
N SER A 435 21.19 10.54 35.62
CA SER A 435 22.44 11.31 35.68
C SER A 435 23.66 10.48 35.27
N ALA A 436 23.71 9.18 35.62
CA ALA A 436 24.79 8.28 35.21
C ALA A 436 24.75 7.87 33.72
N SER A 437 23.63 8.09 33.02
CA SER A 437 23.45 7.62 31.64
C SER A 437 24.10 8.54 30.60
N ARG A 438 25.15 8.06 29.92
CA ARG A 438 25.83 8.73 28.78
C ARG A 438 25.09 8.64 27.44
N GLN A 439 23.79 8.33 27.42
CA GLN A 439 23.02 8.24 26.17
C GLN A 439 22.65 9.61 25.62
N ARG A 440 22.25 9.67 24.33
CA ARG A 440 21.67 10.90 23.75
C ARG A 440 20.41 11.33 24.50
N GLU A 441 20.21 12.63 24.59
CA GLU A 441 19.15 13.25 25.40
C GLU A 441 17.75 12.74 25.04
N GLU A 442 17.45 12.53 23.75
CA GLU A 442 16.14 12.02 23.32
C GLU A 442 15.87 10.61 23.86
N LYS A 443 16.91 9.78 23.96
CA LYS A 443 16.79 8.44 24.56
C LYS A 443 16.66 8.52 26.07
N ARG A 444 17.39 9.44 26.72
CA ARG A 444 17.25 9.69 28.17
C ARG A 444 15.82 10.12 28.51
N LYS A 445 15.20 11.00 27.72
CA LYS A 445 13.79 11.39 27.87
C LYS A 445 12.81 10.22 27.68
N VAL A 446 13.10 9.27 26.79
CA VAL A 446 12.29 8.03 26.66
C VAL A 446 12.42 7.16 27.92
N ILE A 447 13.64 7.02 28.48
CA ILE A 447 13.88 6.30 29.73
C ILE A 447 13.13 6.96 30.89
N ALA A 448 13.21 8.28 31.03
CA ALA A 448 12.47 9.03 32.06
C ALA A 448 10.96 8.75 31.99
N ARG A 449 10.36 8.76 30.80
CA ARG A 449 8.94 8.41 30.59
C ARG A 449 8.61 6.97 30.97
N GLN A 450 9.52 6.03 30.71
CA GLN A 450 9.34 4.64 31.14
C GLN A 450 9.35 4.54 32.67
N HIS A 451 10.24 5.26 33.35
CA HIS A 451 10.28 5.29 34.80
C HIS A 451 9.01 5.92 35.41
N ILE A 452 8.50 7.02 34.84
CA ILE A 452 7.21 7.62 35.24
C ILE A 452 6.07 6.60 35.11
N LYS A 453 6.02 5.88 33.97
CA LYS A 453 5.03 4.83 33.75
C LYS A 453 5.11 3.75 34.83
N VAL A 454 6.31 3.27 35.15
CA VAL A 454 6.51 2.24 36.18
C VAL A 454 6.13 2.76 37.56
N ALA A 455 6.49 3.98 37.94
CA ALA A 455 6.04 4.59 39.20
C ALA A 455 4.51 4.61 39.32
N HIS A 456 3.80 4.96 38.24
CA HIS A 456 2.34 4.91 38.22
C HIS A 456 1.80 3.48 38.38
N ILE A 457 2.44 2.49 37.77
CA ILE A 457 2.07 1.08 37.95
C ILE A 457 2.31 0.62 39.39
N LEU A 458 3.43 1.02 40.02
CA LEU A 458 3.71 0.71 41.41
C LEU A 458 2.66 1.33 42.35
N LEU A 459 2.22 2.57 42.11
CA LEU A 459 1.11 3.19 42.85
C LEU A 459 -0.20 2.39 42.76
N LEU A 460 -0.47 1.77 41.60
CA LEU A 460 -1.68 0.99 41.37
C LEU A 460 -1.61 -0.43 41.98
N LEU A 461 -0.43 -1.06 41.95
CA LEU A 461 -0.27 -2.48 42.31
C LEU A 461 0.18 -2.71 43.75
N LEU A 462 0.90 -1.76 44.36
CA LEU A 462 1.41 -1.93 45.72
C LEU A 462 0.34 -1.59 46.75
N HIS A 463 0.10 -2.51 47.68
CA HIS A 463 -0.86 -2.31 48.76
C HIS A 463 -0.19 -1.89 50.08
N LYS A 464 1.11 -2.15 50.22
CA LYS A 464 2.04 -1.75 51.30
C LYS A 464 3.41 -1.44 50.67
N GLU A 465 4.34 -0.92 51.46
CA GLU A 465 5.71 -0.65 51.00
C GLU A 465 6.37 -1.89 50.39
N LEU A 466 7.12 -1.71 49.30
CA LEU A 466 7.72 -2.81 48.52
C LEU A 466 8.68 -3.65 49.37
N PHE A 467 9.44 -3.01 50.27
CA PHE A 467 10.37 -3.70 51.17
C PHE A 467 9.67 -4.56 52.24
N CYS A 468 8.35 -4.39 52.45
CA CYS A 468 7.55 -5.23 53.34
C CYS A 468 6.93 -6.44 52.61
N PHE A 469 7.18 -6.63 51.32
CA PHE A 469 6.68 -7.77 50.55
C PHE A 469 7.49 -9.03 50.86
N ASN A 470 6.84 -10.19 50.83
CA ASN A 470 7.53 -11.47 50.75
C ASN A 470 7.77 -11.90 49.30
N ASP A 471 8.54 -12.97 49.10
CA ASP A 471 8.89 -13.44 47.76
C ASP A 471 7.68 -13.77 46.87
N ASP A 472 6.59 -14.26 47.45
CA ASP A 472 5.38 -14.63 46.72
C ASP A 472 4.62 -13.38 46.24
N GLU A 473 4.60 -12.32 47.04
CA GLU A 473 4.04 -11.02 46.66
C GLU A 473 4.88 -10.37 45.56
N ILE A 474 6.21 -10.46 45.62
CA ILE A 474 7.08 -10.00 44.54
C ILE A 474 6.85 -10.83 43.27
N ASN A 475 6.73 -12.15 43.36
CA ASN A 475 6.41 -13.00 42.21
C ASN A 475 5.05 -12.66 41.59
N LYS A 476 4.03 -12.33 42.40
CA LYS A 476 2.73 -11.87 41.93
C LYS A 476 2.83 -10.50 41.25
N LEU A 477 3.66 -9.60 41.76
CA LEU A 477 3.94 -8.30 41.14
C LEU A 477 4.58 -8.47 39.76
N LEU A 478 5.67 -9.25 39.66
CA LEU A 478 6.43 -9.43 38.42
C LEU A 478 5.67 -10.19 37.33
N ASN A 479 4.72 -11.05 37.70
CA ASN A 479 3.85 -11.78 36.78
C ASN A 479 2.53 -11.05 36.46
N ASN A 480 2.40 -9.78 36.85
CA ASN A 480 1.19 -9.00 36.58
C ASN A 480 1.06 -8.66 35.08
N GLU A 481 -0.13 -8.88 34.51
CA GLU A 481 -0.43 -8.64 33.08
C GLU A 481 -0.24 -7.17 32.64
N LEU A 482 -0.24 -6.21 33.56
CA LEU A 482 0.01 -4.79 33.25
C LEU A 482 1.47 -4.50 32.89
N LEU A 483 2.41 -5.38 33.27
CA LEU A 483 3.84 -5.18 33.06
C LEU A 483 4.28 -5.75 31.71
N ILE A 484 4.99 -4.94 30.92
CA ILE A 484 5.74 -5.45 29.78
C ILE A 484 7.17 -5.80 30.21
N LYS A 485 7.88 -6.60 29.39
CA LYS A 485 9.25 -7.06 29.70
C LYS A 485 10.23 -5.95 30.10
N GLY A 486 10.11 -4.76 29.49
CA GLY A 486 10.94 -3.60 29.85
C GLY A 486 10.61 -3.03 31.23
N ASP A 487 9.36 -3.09 31.66
CA ASP A 487 8.93 -2.65 32.98
C ASP A 487 9.42 -3.62 34.06
N ILE A 488 9.35 -4.94 33.78
CA ILE A 488 9.87 -5.99 34.67
C ILE A 488 11.37 -5.81 34.89
N ASP A 489 12.16 -5.57 33.84
CA ASP A 489 13.61 -5.31 33.95
C ASP A 489 13.91 -4.06 34.79
N LEU A 490 13.08 -3.03 34.71
CA LEU A 490 13.22 -1.84 35.53
C LEU A 490 12.88 -2.11 37.00
N ILE A 491 11.77 -2.79 37.26
CA ILE A 491 11.32 -3.13 38.63
C ILE A 491 12.32 -4.06 39.30
N VAL A 492 12.84 -5.08 38.62
CA VAL A 492 13.87 -5.98 39.17
C VAL A 492 15.13 -5.22 39.55
N LYS A 493 15.59 -4.28 38.72
CA LYS A 493 16.76 -3.44 39.06
C LYS A 493 16.48 -2.48 40.22
N PHE A 494 15.24 -2.03 40.34
CA PHE A 494 14.82 -1.23 41.49
C PHE A 494 14.76 -2.07 42.78
N ILE A 495 14.27 -3.31 42.71
CA ILE A 495 14.30 -4.26 43.83
C ILE A 495 15.75 -4.48 44.30
N GLN A 496 16.67 -4.73 43.37
CA GLN A 496 18.11 -4.87 43.68
C GLN A 496 18.71 -3.60 44.30
N TYR A 497 18.25 -2.42 43.87
CA TYR A 497 18.64 -1.17 44.51
C TYR A 497 18.09 -1.07 45.94
N CYS A 498 16.84 -1.47 46.17
CA CYS A 498 16.24 -1.51 47.51
C CYS A 498 16.99 -2.47 48.44
N GLU A 499 17.37 -3.67 47.99
CA GLU A 499 18.17 -4.63 48.77
C GLU A 499 19.49 -4.02 49.28
N GLY A 500 20.07 -3.06 48.53
CA GLY A 500 21.32 -2.39 48.92
C GLY A 500 21.14 -1.17 49.83
N VAL A 501 19.92 -0.65 49.99
CA VAL A 501 19.66 0.64 50.67
C VAL A 501 18.69 0.50 51.85
N VAL A 502 17.86 -0.53 51.88
CA VAL A 502 16.82 -0.77 52.90
C VAL A 502 16.71 -2.25 53.21
N GLU A 503 16.47 -2.58 54.48
CA GLU A 503 16.15 -3.94 54.90
C GLU A 503 14.82 -4.41 54.29
N CYS A 504 14.86 -5.54 53.57
CA CYS A 504 13.73 -6.09 52.82
C CYS A 504 13.30 -7.45 53.40
N HIS A 505 12.00 -7.75 53.36
CA HIS A 505 11.41 -9.00 53.86
C HIS A 505 11.37 -10.14 52.83
N PHE A 506 11.92 -9.92 51.63
CA PHE A 506 12.08 -10.92 50.59
C PHE A 506 13.56 -11.30 50.51
N ASP A 507 13.82 -12.59 50.26
CA ASP A 507 15.18 -13.17 50.32
C ASP A 507 15.65 -13.69 48.95
N LYS A 508 14.73 -13.83 47.97
CA LYS A 508 15.09 -14.36 46.65
C LYS A 508 15.76 -13.30 45.78
N TYR A 509 16.81 -13.73 45.09
CA TYR A 509 17.46 -12.92 44.07
C TYR A 509 16.74 -13.01 42.72
N TYR A 510 16.19 -11.88 42.24
CA TYR A 510 15.43 -11.81 41.00
C TYR A 510 16.32 -11.43 39.80
N VAL A 511 16.23 -12.19 38.70
CA VAL A 511 16.98 -11.93 37.46
C VAL A 511 16.09 -12.03 36.23
N VAL A 512 16.13 -11.00 35.38
CA VAL A 512 15.46 -11.05 34.06
C VAL A 512 16.36 -11.77 33.06
N THR A 513 16.12 -13.06 32.86
CA THR A 513 16.80 -13.83 31.81
C THR A 513 16.15 -13.55 30.44
N LYS A 514 16.97 -13.14 29.47
CA LYS A 514 16.59 -13.29 28.06
C LYS A 514 16.66 -14.79 27.77
N LYS A 515 15.57 -15.41 27.29
CA LYS A 515 15.68 -16.69 26.57
C LYS A 515 16.78 -16.49 25.53
N LYS A 516 17.95 -17.10 25.74
CA LYS A 516 18.96 -17.20 24.70
C LYS A 516 18.29 -18.02 23.61
N SER A 517 17.93 -17.41 22.48
CA SER A 517 17.80 -18.21 21.27
C SER A 517 19.21 -18.74 21.00
N ASN A 518 19.46 -19.98 21.39
CA ASN A 518 20.78 -20.61 21.35
C ASN A 518 21.26 -20.90 19.92
N THR A 519 20.59 -20.36 18.91
CA THR A 519 21.08 -20.34 17.53
C THR A 519 21.41 -18.89 17.20
N GLN A 520 22.70 -18.55 17.15
CA GLN A 520 23.15 -17.37 16.43
C GLN A 520 22.68 -17.56 14.98
N GLU A 521 21.51 -17.01 14.65
CA GLU A 521 20.95 -17.16 13.31
C GLU A 521 21.91 -16.55 12.29
N VAL A 522 22.40 -17.40 11.41
CA VAL A 522 23.19 -17.13 10.21
C VAL A 522 22.35 -17.65 9.04
N TYR A 523 22.42 -16.99 7.87
CA TYR A 523 21.83 -17.53 6.65
C TYR A 523 22.62 -18.76 6.21
N SER A 524 21.96 -19.81 5.73
CA SER A 524 22.67 -20.94 5.14
C SER A 524 23.54 -20.50 3.95
N PRO A 525 24.60 -21.25 3.57
CA PRO A 525 25.47 -20.86 2.47
C PRO A 525 24.71 -20.63 1.15
N ARG A 526 23.66 -21.43 0.91
CA ARG A 526 22.79 -21.30 -0.26
C ARG A 526 21.98 -20.01 -0.24
N GLU A 527 21.30 -19.72 0.87
CA GLU A 527 20.54 -18.47 1.02
C GLU A 527 21.45 -17.25 0.91
N PHE A 528 22.62 -17.28 1.56
CA PHE A 528 23.61 -16.20 1.48
C PHE A 528 24.08 -15.97 0.04
N TYR A 529 24.31 -17.05 -0.71
CA TYR A 529 24.67 -16.98 -2.13
C TYR A 529 23.52 -16.47 -3.01
N ASP A 530 22.27 -16.83 -2.71
CA ASP A 530 21.09 -16.35 -3.44
C ASP A 530 20.90 -14.84 -3.26
N PHE A 531 21.10 -14.32 -2.04
CA PHE A 531 21.14 -12.88 -1.80
C PHE A 531 22.28 -12.20 -2.55
N TYR A 532 23.48 -12.80 -2.54
CA TYR A 532 24.66 -12.29 -3.24
C TYR A 532 24.42 -12.18 -4.75
N LEU A 533 23.88 -13.22 -5.39
CA LEU A 533 23.55 -13.22 -6.82
C LEU A 533 22.49 -12.18 -7.17
N PHE A 534 21.50 -12.01 -6.30
CA PHE A 534 20.45 -11.02 -6.50
C PHE A 534 21.04 -9.60 -6.54
N VAL A 535 21.73 -9.17 -5.47
CA VAL A 535 22.22 -7.79 -5.35
C VAL A 535 23.30 -7.41 -6.36
N LYS A 536 24.04 -8.41 -6.87
CA LYS A 536 25.11 -8.24 -7.86
C LYS A 536 24.56 -7.98 -9.27
N ASN A 537 23.30 -8.33 -9.56
CA ASN A 537 22.74 -8.22 -10.90
C ASN A 537 22.41 -6.77 -11.25
N VAL A 538 23.34 -6.08 -11.92
CA VAL A 538 23.19 -4.68 -12.32
C VAL A 538 22.03 -4.49 -13.28
N ASP A 539 21.88 -5.35 -14.28
CA ASP A 539 20.82 -5.23 -15.29
C ASP A 539 19.42 -5.29 -14.67
N LEU A 540 19.24 -6.15 -13.66
CA LEU A 540 17.99 -6.26 -12.91
C LEU A 540 17.64 -4.98 -12.14
N HIS A 541 18.65 -4.30 -11.59
CA HIS A 541 18.48 -3.21 -10.64
C HIS A 541 18.54 -1.82 -11.29
N LEU A 542 19.31 -1.66 -12.37
CA LEU A 542 19.66 -0.37 -12.98
C LEU A 542 18.42 0.50 -13.24
N LYS A 543 17.48 -0.01 -14.04
CA LYS A 543 16.26 0.72 -14.40
C LYS A 543 15.41 1.07 -13.17
N LYS A 544 15.20 0.12 -12.27
CA LYS A 544 14.39 0.31 -11.05
C LYS A 544 15.01 1.34 -10.11
N ALA A 545 16.34 1.35 -10.00
CA ALA A 545 17.08 2.27 -9.15
C ALA A 545 17.10 3.70 -9.73
N ILE A 546 17.16 3.85 -11.05
CA ILE A 546 17.02 5.16 -11.73
C ILE A 546 15.61 5.71 -11.48
N GLU A 547 14.57 4.93 -11.71
CA GLU A 547 13.17 5.37 -11.58
C GLU A 547 12.74 5.61 -10.12
N ASN A 548 13.34 4.90 -9.16
CA ASN A 548 12.91 4.94 -7.77
C ASN A 548 14.08 5.10 -6.80
N ARG A 549 14.16 6.30 -6.21
CA ARG A 549 15.12 6.64 -5.15
C ARG A 549 15.13 5.66 -3.99
N ARG A 550 13.96 5.23 -3.49
CA ARG A 550 13.89 4.28 -2.36
C ARG A 550 14.50 2.94 -2.75
N TYR A 551 14.25 2.49 -3.97
CA TYR A 551 14.85 1.27 -4.49
C TYR A 551 16.37 1.38 -4.57
N SER A 552 16.90 2.49 -5.10
CA SER A 552 18.33 2.79 -5.13
C SER A 552 18.96 2.78 -3.73
N VAL A 553 18.32 3.42 -2.75
CA VAL A 553 18.78 3.44 -1.35
C VAL A 553 18.86 2.04 -0.77
N ILE A 554 17.85 1.19 -0.99
CA ILE A 554 17.84 -0.18 -0.48
C ILE A 554 18.84 -1.08 -1.22
N TRP A 555 19.11 -0.81 -2.49
CA TRP A 555 20.14 -1.52 -3.24
C TRP A 555 21.52 -1.28 -2.64
N VAL A 556 21.92 -0.01 -2.42
CA VAL A 556 23.17 0.33 -1.74
C VAL A 556 23.19 -0.25 -0.34
N TYR A 557 22.12 -0.09 0.42
CA TYR A 557 22.01 -0.61 1.78
C TYR A 557 22.24 -2.13 1.86
N THR A 558 21.71 -2.89 0.90
CA THR A 558 21.85 -4.35 0.86
C THR A 558 23.26 -4.75 0.41
N LEU A 559 23.80 -4.10 -0.63
CA LEU A 559 25.19 -4.30 -1.11
C LEU A 559 26.21 -4.08 0.01
N MET A 560 26.01 -3.04 0.84
CA MET A 560 26.90 -2.76 1.96
C MET A 560 27.07 -3.96 2.89
N HIS A 561 26.05 -4.80 3.09
CA HIS A 561 26.14 -5.99 3.95
C HIS A 561 26.94 -7.16 3.36
N PHE A 562 27.36 -7.05 2.09
CA PHE A 562 28.27 -8.01 1.42
C PHE A 562 29.69 -7.46 1.24
N ILE A 563 29.87 -6.16 1.48
CA ILE A 563 31.15 -5.46 1.36
C ILE A 563 31.77 -5.31 2.73
N ASP A 564 30.97 -4.81 3.68
CA ASP A 564 31.43 -4.47 5.00
C ASP A 564 30.36 -4.80 6.05
N ALA A 565 30.79 -5.30 7.20
CA ALA A 565 29.90 -5.61 8.30
C ALA A 565 29.51 -4.33 9.06
N TRP A 566 29.01 -3.28 8.42
CA TRP A 566 28.54 -2.07 9.11
C TRP A 566 27.18 -2.27 9.77
N ARG A 567 26.90 -1.51 10.84
CA ARG A 567 25.55 -1.50 11.43
C ARG A 567 24.58 -0.79 10.47
N SER A 568 23.34 -1.28 10.41
CA SER A 568 22.25 -0.68 9.62
C SER A 568 22.17 0.86 9.74
N SER A 569 22.23 1.39 10.97
CA SER A 569 22.18 2.84 11.20
C SER A 569 23.41 3.57 10.66
N ASP A 570 24.61 2.97 10.77
CA ASP A 570 25.85 3.57 10.31
C ASP A 570 25.87 3.63 8.77
N ILE A 571 25.42 2.57 8.09
CA ILE A 571 25.25 2.56 6.62
C ILE A 571 24.34 3.72 6.17
N LEU A 572 23.21 3.92 6.85
CA LEU A 572 22.22 4.92 6.45
C LEU A 572 22.59 6.37 6.80
N THR A 573 23.52 6.59 7.73
CA THR A 573 23.79 7.94 8.29
C THR A 573 25.22 8.42 8.14
N LYS A 574 26.20 7.53 7.95
CA LYS A 574 27.63 7.88 7.93
C LYS A 574 28.29 7.80 6.55
N LEU A 575 27.64 7.19 5.56
CA LEU A 575 28.23 7.11 4.22
C LEU A 575 28.44 8.52 3.62
N PRO A 576 29.67 8.86 3.18
CA PRO A 576 29.98 10.17 2.66
C PRO A 576 29.37 10.42 1.28
N TYR A 577 29.32 11.68 0.86
CA TYR A 577 28.94 12.03 -0.50
C TYR A 577 29.90 11.44 -1.53
N ILE A 578 29.33 10.95 -2.63
CA ILE A 578 30.05 10.22 -3.65
C ILE A 578 30.59 11.22 -4.68
N PRO A 579 31.92 11.23 -4.94
CA PRO A 579 32.54 12.18 -5.86
C PRO A 579 32.37 11.71 -7.32
N ILE A 580 31.14 11.69 -7.82
CA ILE A 580 30.78 11.17 -9.16
C ILE A 580 31.38 12.00 -10.31
N GLU A 581 31.89 13.20 -10.04
CA GLU A 581 32.58 14.05 -11.01
C GLU A 581 33.84 13.37 -11.56
N ILE A 582 34.54 12.58 -10.75
CA ILE A 582 35.84 11.99 -11.13
C ILE A 582 35.72 10.95 -12.25
N ILE A 583 34.52 10.43 -12.48
CA ILE A 583 34.21 9.45 -13.53
C ILE A 583 33.40 10.07 -14.69
N GLY A 584 33.06 11.36 -14.58
CA GLY A 584 32.25 12.09 -15.56
C GLY A 584 30.79 11.65 -15.62
N CYS A 585 30.26 10.98 -14.58
CA CYS A 585 28.88 10.51 -14.55
C CYS A 585 28.03 11.42 -13.65
N THR A 586 27.45 12.47 -14.22
CA THR A 586 26.67 13.49 -13.47
C THR A 586 25.16 13.37 -13.64
N SER A 587 24.68 12.56 -14.58
CA SER A 587 23.25 12.33 -14.87
C SER A 587 22.92 10.84 -15.04
N PHE A 588 21.65 10.46 -14.94
CA PHE A 588 21.22 9.07 -15.14
C PHE A 588 21.55 8.53 -16.54
N GLU A 589 21.55 9.38 -17.56
CA GLU A 589 21.88 9.03 -18.95
C GLU A 589 23.34 8.59 -19.12
N SER A 590 24.23 9.02 -18.22
CA SER A 590 25.65 8.70 -18.25
C SER A 590 26.04 7.40 -17.54
N ILE A 591 25.07 6.64 -17.01
CA ILE A 591 25.31 5.46 -16.15
C ILE A 591 25.39 4.16 -16.94
N GLU A 592 24.71 4.07 -18.08
CA GLU A 592 24.83 2.92 -18.98
C GLU A 592 26.27 2.88 -19.50
N ASN A 593 27.06 1.88 -19.05
CA ASN A 593 28.49 1.65 -19.35
C ASN A 593 29.54 2.23 -18.38
N LEU A 594 29.31 2.12 -17.07
CA LEU A 594 30.39 2.23 -16.08
C LEU A 594 31.45 1.13 -16.32
N SER A 595 32.59 1.51 -16.91
CA SER A 595 33.72 0.59 -17.10
C SER A 595 34.29 0.13 -15.75
N ARG A 596 35.01 -0.99 -15.76
CA ARG A 596 35.63 -1.53 -14.55
C ARG A 596 36.64 -0.56 -13.94
N GLU A 597 37.38 0.16 -14.79
CA GLU A 597 38.41 1.13 -14.41
C GLU A 597 37.77 2.35 -13.74
N LYS A 598 36.70 2.91 -14.34
CA LYS A 598 35.94 4.02 -13.74
C LYS A 598 35.33 3.62 -12.41
N SER A 599 34.74 2.43 -12.36
CA SER A 599 34.15 1.89 -11.13
C SER A 599 35.20 1.73 -10.03
N GLN A 600 36.37 1.17 -10.35
CA GLN A 600 37.47 1.02 -9.40
C GLN A 600 38.01 2.36 -8.92
N LEU A 601 38.16 3.34 -9.82
CA LEU A 601 38.59 4.70 -9.47
C LEU A 601 37.64 5.34 -8.45
N LEU A 602 36.34 5.19 -8.65
CA LEU A 602 35.32 5.69 -7.73
C LEU A 602 35.41 5.02 -6.35
N ILE A 603 35.47 3.69 -6.32
CA ILE A 603 35.59 2.93 -5.07
C ILE A 603 36.85 3.33 -4.29
N ASN A 604 38.00 3.47 -4.96
CA ASN A 604 39.24 3.91 -4.32
C ASN A 604 39.08 5.29 -3.67
N ARG A 605 38.37 6.22 -4.33
CA ARG A 605 38.14 7.56 -3.78
C ARG A 605 37.20 7.55 -2.58
N ILE A 606 36.19 6.69 -2.59
CA ILE A 606 35.28 6.49 -1.46
C ILE A 606 36.04 5.88 -0.28
N PHE A 607 36.87 4.87 -0.53
CA PHE A 607 37.74 4.25 0.47
C PHE A 607 38.57 5.30 1.22
N THR A 608 39.28 6.18 0.51
CA THR A 608 40.07 7.25 1.13
C THR A 608 39.24 8.23 1.97
N LYS A 609 37.97 8.45 1.64
CA LYS A 609 37.08 9.30 2.45
C LYS A 609 36.64 8.58 3.73
N ILE A 610 36.30 7.29 3.63
CA ILE A 610 35.79 6.50 4.74
C ILE A 610 36.90 6.13 5.74
N GLU A 611 38.11 5.84 5.26
CA GLU A 611 39.28 5.57 6.09
C GLU A 611 39.63 6.73 7.03
N LYS A 612 39.23 7.96 6.68
CA LYS A 612 39.43 9.16 7.49
C LYS A 612 38.26 9.45 8.45
N MET A 613 37.23 8.61 8.47
CA MET A 613 36.01 8.80 9.26
C MET A 613 35.91 7.75 10.38
N THR A 614 35.32 8.15 11.52
CA THR A 614 35.09 7.24 12.65
C THR A 614 33.73 6.52 12.53
N VAL A 615 33.78 5.20 12.43
CA VAL A 615 32.62 4.35 12.11
C VAL A 615 32.23 3.46 13.30
N SER A 616 31.96 4.07 14.45
CA SER A 616 31.26 3.39 15.56
C SER A 616 31.01 4.37 16.72
N LYS A 617 30.47 3.86 17.83
CA LYS A 617 30.51 4.54 19.15
C LYS A 617 31.90 4.50 19.80
N THR A 618 32.80 3.66 19.30
CA THR A 618 34.13 3.39 19.85
C THR A 618 35.24 4.23 19.19
N GLY A 619 34.96 4.93 18.08
CA GLY A 619 35.91 5.87 17.49
C GLY A 619 36.91 5.27 16.48
N VAL A 620 36.75 3.99 16.12
CA VAL A 620 37.62 3.30 15.14
C VAL A 620 37.39 3.82 13.72
N LEU A 621 38.46 3.94 12.93
CA LEU A 621 38.41 4.33 11.52
C LEU A 621 37.66 3.30 10.67
N GLY A 622 36.84 3.76 9.73
CA GLY A 622 36.07 2.90 8.84
C GLY A 622 36.96 2.17 7.83
N GLN A 623 36.62 0.92 7.53
CA GLN A 623 37.13 0.24 6.33
C GLN A 623 36.06 0.29 5.23
N PHE A 624 36.44 0.13 3.96
CA PHE A 624 35.52 0.11 2.82
C PHE A 624 36.10 -0.76 1.69
N LEU A 625 36.17 -2.06 1.94
CA LEU A 625 36.83 -3.01 1.05
C LEU A 625 35.80 -3.70 0.15
N VAL A 626 35.79 -3.34 -1.14
CA VAL A 626 34.85 -3.92 -2.11
C VAL A 626 35.52 -5.04 -2.90
N HIS A 627 34.92 -6.23 -2.88
CA HIS A 627 35.38 -7.37 -3.70
C HIS A 627 35.24 -7.06 -5.20
N GLY A 628 36.17 -7.55 -6.02
CA GLY A 628 36.35 -7.14 -7.42
C GLY A 628 35.14 -7.32 -8.35
N ASP A 629 34.28 -8.30 -8.08
CA ASP A 629 33.04 -8.52 -8.84
C ASP A 629 31.82 -7.80 -8.26
N MET A 630 31.98 -7.18 -7.10
CA MET A 630 31.06 -6.22 -6.50
C MET A 630 31.41 -4.77 -6.83
N VAL A 631 32.60 -4.52 -7.42
CA VAL A 631 33.05 -3.15 -7.77
C VAL A 631 32.07 -2.45 -8.70
N ILE A 632 31.66 -3.08 -9.80
CA ILE A 632 30.71 -2.49 -10.75
C ILE A 632 29.33 -2.30 -10.09
N PRO A 633 28.67 -3.33 -9.51
CA PRO A 633 27.38 -3.14 -8.84
C PRO A 633 27.38 -2.07 -7.76
N THR A 634 28.43 -2.01 -6.95
CA THR A 634 28.57 -1.03 -5.86
C THR A 634 28.76 0.37 -6.41
N ALA A 635 29.66 0.56 -7.39
CA ALA A 635 29.88 1.85 -8.00
C ALA A 635 28.60 2.37 -8.67
N THR A 636 27.93 1.53 -9.47
CA THR A 636 26.66 1.88 -10.13
C THR A 636 25.58 2.28 -9.12
N ALA A 637 25.35 1.48 -8.08
CA ALA A 637 24.34 1.79 -7.07
C ALA A 637 24.64 3.10 -6.32
N LEU A 638 25.90 3.36 -5.97
CA LEU A 638 26.33 4.58 -5.29
C LEU A 638 26.22 5.83 -6.16
N VAL A 639 26.52 5.73 -7.46
CA VAL A 639 26.35 6.83 -8.42
C VAL A 639 24.88 7.21 -8.52
N ILE A 640 23.99 6.23 -8.69
CA ILE A 640 22.54 6.46 -8.77
C ILE A 640 22.03 7.10 -7.47
N ALA A 641 22.46 6.61 -6.31
CA ALA A 641 22.07 7.17 -5.02
C ALA A 641 22.52 8.63 -4.84
N GLU A 642 23.73 8.97 -5.29
CA GLU A 642 24.25 10.35 -5.24
C GLU A 642 23.50 11.28 -6.19
N ILE A 643 23.13 10.83 -7.39
CA ILE A 643 22.32 11.64 -8.32
C ILE A 643 20.95 11.95 -7.68
N HIS A 644 20.26 10.93 -7.16
CA HIS A 644 19.00 11.12 -6.42
C HIS A 644 19.15 12.07 -5.22
N ARG A 645 20.27 12.00 -4.49
CA ARG A 645 20.56 12.89 -3.37
C ARG A 645 20.69 14.34 -3.84
N ARG A 646 21.39 14.57 -4.97
CA ARG A 646 21.58 15.92 -5.56
C ARG A 646 20.27 16.52 -6.06
N GLU A 647 19.47 15.74 -6.78
CA GLU A 647 18.16 16.18 -7.30
C GLU A 647 17.22 16.63 -6.17
N LYS A 648 17.30 15.98 -5.00
CA LYS A 648 16.49 16.30 -3.82
C LYS A 648 17.16 17.24 -2.83
N GLN A 649 18.40 17.67 -3.09
CA GLN A 649 19.21 18.49 -2.19
C GLN A 649 19.29 17.92 -0.76
N ASP A 650 19.45 16.60 -0.67
CA ASP A 650 19.39 15.86 0.58
C ASP A 650 20.72 15.88 1.35
N GLU A 651 20.66 16.04 2.68
CA GLU A 651 21.85 16.00 3.56
C GLU A 651 22.45 14.60 3.74
N LEU A 652 21.65 13.54 3.50
CA LEU A 652 22.08 12.15 3.68
C LEU A 652 22.03 11.44 2.33
N LEU A 653 23.11 10.73 1.98
CA LEU A 653 23.17 9.90 0.77
C LEU A 653 22.01 8.88 0.72
N LEU A 654 21.74 8.22 1.85
CA LEU A 654 20.79 7.12 1.94
C LEU A 654 19.54 7.45 2.78
N ARG A 655 18.93 8.63 2.61
CA ARG A 655 17.67 8.95 3.31
C ARG A 655 16.54 8.01 2.86
N LEU A 656 15.83 7.33 3.76
CA LEU A 656 14.75 6.39 3.37
C LEU A 656 13.49 7.10 2.85
N TYR A 657 13.12 8.24 3.44
CA TYR A 657 12.03 9.13 3.02
C TYR A 657 12.27 10.53 3.60
N GLU A 658 11.62 11.58 3.07
CA GLU A 658 11.93 13.00 3.36
C GLU A 658 12.00 13.33 4.87
N THR A 659 11.09 12.76 5.68
CA THR A 659 11.01 12.98 7.14
C THR A 659 11.72 11.92 7.99
N SER A 660 12.47 11.01 7.36
CA SER A 660 13.15 9.90 8.04
C SER A 660 14.37 10.38 8.82
N THR A 661 14.46 9.98 10.10
CA THR A 661 15.70 10.05 10.89
C THR A 661 16.61 8.84 10.67
N ASN A 662 16.30 7.99 9.68
CA ASN A 662 17.02 6.77 9.31
C ASN A 662 17.23 5.80 10.48
N THR A 663 16.21 5.71 11.35
CA THR A 663 16.26 4.89 12.57
C THR A 663 16.05 3.40 12.32
N LYS A 664 15.26 3.01 11.30
CA LYS A 664 15.00 1.61 10.96
C LYS A 664 14.56 1.43 9.51
N VAL A 665 15.06 0.38 8.86
CA VAL A 665 14.52 -0.12 7.58
C VAL A 665 13.29 -0.97 7.86
N ASP A 666 12.15 -0.53 7.32
CA ASP A 666 10.86 -1.22 7.42
C ASP A 666 10.72 -2.35 6.37
N ARG A 667 10.12 -3.48 6.74
CA ARG A 667 10.08 -4.67 5.89
C ARG A 667 9.09 -4.49 4.75
N GLU A 668 7.88 -4.06 5.05
CA GLU A 668 6.78 -3.89 4.11
C GLU A 668 7.04 -2.73 3.15
N MET A 669 7.63 -1.64 3.64
CA MET A 669 7.87 -0.43 2.85
C MET A 669 9.16 -0.48 2.02
N HIS A 670 10.17 -1.23 2.46
CA HIS A 670 11.50 -1.19 1.84
C HIS A 670 12.00 -2.54 1.34
N ILE A 671 11.96 -3.58 2.17
CA ILE A 671 12.54 -4.90 1.85
C ILE A 671 11.69 -5.62 0.80
N ILE A 672 10.38 -5.76 1.04
CA ILE A 672 9.47 -6.46 0.12
C ILE A 672 9.47 -5.80 -1.28
N PRO A 673 9.34 -4.46 -1.42
CA PRO A 673 9.40 -3.83 -2.74
C PRO A 673 10.76 -3.97 -3.44
N PHE A 674 11.86 -4.06 -2.70
CA PHE A 674 13.19 -4.24 -3.29
C PHE A 674 13.37 -5.63 -3.90
N PHE A 675 13.01 -6.67 -3.14
CA PHE A 675 13.12 -8.07 -3.59
C PHE A 675 12.05 -8.45 -4.62
N GLY A 676 10.90 -7.77 -4.63
CA GLY A 676 9.87 -7.91 -5.67
C GLY A 676 9.44 -9.36 -5.83
N GLU A 677 9.66 -9.95 -7.01
CA GLU A 677 9.24 -11.33 -7.33
C GLU A 677 10.02 -12.42 -6.55
N ARG A 678 11.13 -12.08 -5.89
CA ARG A 678 11.92 -13.00 -5.05
C ARG A 678 11.40 -13.05 -3.62
N GLU A 679 10.21 -13.62 -3.44
CA GLU A 679 9.56 -13.79 -2.12
C GLU A 679 10.42 -14.60 -1.15
N ASP A 680 11.21 -15.53 -1.67
CA ASP A 680 12.19 -16.34 -0.93
C ASP A 680 13.22 -15.47 -0.19
N LEU A 681 13.46 -14.23 -0.64
CA LEU A 681 14.44 -13.31 -0.05
C LEU A 681 13.83 -12.26 0.90
N TYR A 682 12.50 -12.26 1.12
CA TYR A 682 11.80 -11.26 1.95
C TYR A 682 12.17 -11.26 3.44
N HIS A 683 12.92 -12.27 3.87
CA HIS A 683 13.33 -12.48 5.25
C HIS A 683 14.74 -11.89 5.52
N PHE A 684 15.23 -11.01 4.64
CA PHE A 684 16.47 -10.24 4.82
C PHE A 684 16.49 -9.47 6.15
N GLN A 685 17.58 -9.60 6.90
CA GLN A 685 17.84 -8.87 8.14
C GLN A 685 19.31 -8.47 8.24
N SER A 686 19.56 -7.18 8.43
CA SER A 686 20.92 -6.60 8.57
C SER A 686 21.80 -7.34 9.59
N ARG A 687 21.26 -7.64 10.78
CA ARG A 687 22.02 -8.32 11.84
C ARG A 687 22.38 -9.76 11.47
N LYS A 688 21.46 -10.48 10.83
CA LYS A 688 21.66 -11.86 10.37
C LYS A 688 22.66 -11.91 9.21
N MET A 689 22.57 -10.97 8.28
CA MET A 689 23.51 -10.85 7.16
C MET A 689 24.92 -10.54 7.63
N ASN A 690 25.08 -9.55 8.51
CA ASN A 690 26.38 -9.22 9.11
C ASN A 690 27.02 -10.41 9.84
N ARG A 691 26.23 -11.17 10.61
CA ARG A 691 26.71 -12.40 11.25
C ARG A 691 27.13 -13.45 10.24
N SER A 692 26.37 -13.59 9.15
CA SER A 692 26.67 -14.53 8.07
C SER A 692 27.99 -14.16 7.39
N LEU A 693 28.16 -12.89 7.00
CA LEU A 693 29.40 -12.38 6.41
C LEU A 693 30.60 -12.62 7.33
N LEU A 694 30.51 -12.24 8.61
CA LEU A 694 31.59 -12.42 9.57
C LEU A 694 31.92 -13.89 9.82
N THR A 695 30.91 -14.75 9.94
CA THR A 695 31.09 -16.19 10.15
C THR A 695 31.81 -16.81 8.95
N TYR A 696 31.34 -16.56 7.73
CA TYR A 696 31.96 -17.11 6.52
C TYR A 696 33.34 -16.53 6.24
N PHE A 697 33.55 -15.24 6.52
CA PHE A 697 34.87 -14.62 6.41
C PHE A 697 35.86 -15.24 7.40
N TYR A 698 35.48 -15.38 8.67
CA TYR A 698 36.32 -15.99 9.71
C TYR A 698 36.80 -17.38 9.31
N TYR A 699 35.88 -18.29 8.98
CA TYR A 699 36.24 -19.67 8.60
C TYR A 699 37.10 -19.73 7.33
N SER A 700 36.87 -18.81 6.37
CA SER A 700 37.73 -18.73 5.17
C SER A 700 39.19 -18.36 5.48
N VAL A 701 39.44 -17.59 6.54
CA VAL A 701 40.78 -17.20 6.96
C VAL A 701 41.45 -18.30 7.79
N VAL A 702 40.70 -18.94 8.69
CA VAL A 702 41.18 -20.06 9.53
C VAL A 702 41.68 -21.23 8.66
N GLU A 703 40.97 -21.56 7.60
CA GLU A 703 41.29 -22.71 6.75
C GLU A 703 42.32 -22.41 5.64
N GLY A 704 42.68 -21.13 5.44
CA GLY A 704 43.67 -20.68 4.44
C GLY A 704 45.14 -21.02 4.76
N SER A 705 45.41 -21.78 5.82
CA SER A 705 46.71 -22.28 6.33
C SER A 705 47.80 -21.27 6.69
N LYS A 706 47.80 -20.03 6.15
CA LYS A 706 48.84 -19.02 6.40
C LYS A 706 48.50 -17.94 7.43
N ASN A 707 47.22 -17.73 7.74
CA ASN A 707 46.73 -16.59 8.54
C ASN A 707 45.69 -17.02 9.59
N ALA A 708 45.67 -18.30 9.97
CA ALA A 708 44.63 -18.85 10.85
C ALA A 708 44.69 -18.25 12.28
N ASP A 709 45.90 -17.94 12.70
CA ASP A 709 46.26 -17.25 13.94
C ASP A 709 45.70 -15.82 14.02
N ILE A 710 45.54 -15.14 12.89
CA ILE A 710 45.01 -13.75 12.81
C ILE A 710 43.54 -13.67 12.36
N ALA A 711 42.82 -14.79 12.25
CA ALA A 711 41.45 -14.82 11.73
C ALA A 711 40.44 -14.00 12.58
N TYR A 712 40.59 -14.05 13.91
CA TYR A 712 39.81 -13.22 14.82
C TYR A 712 40.13 -11.73 14.65
N GLU A 713 41.41 -11.38 14.52
CA GLU A 713 41.85 -10.01 14.32
C GLU A 713 41.35 -9.43 12.99
N LEU A 714 41.40 -10.21 11.90
CA LEU A 714 40.89 -9.80 10.60
C LEU A 714 39.36 -9.63 10.62
N SER A 715 38.64 -10.51 11.32
CA SER A 715 37.18 -10.40 11.49
C SER A 715 36.78 -9.19 12.36
N GLN A 716 37.61 -8.88 13.36
CA GLN A 716 37.47 -7.71 14.21
C GLN A 716 37.72 -6.41 13.41
N ARG A 717 38.77 -6.39 12.59
CA ARG A 717 39.09 -5.28 11.67
C ARG A 717 37.96 -5.05 10.66
N LEU A 718 37.42 -6.11 10.06
CA LEU A 718 36.26 -6.03 9.15
C LEU A 718 35.01 -5.47 9.85
N ARG A 719 34.88 -5.60 11.17
CA ARG A 719 33.74 -5.09 11.94
C ARG A 719 34.00 -3.74 12.62
N ALA A 720 35.24 -3.24 12.58
CA ALA A 720 35.69 -2.05 13.28
C ALA A 720 35.35 -2.03 14.79
N HIS A 721 35.48 -3.18 15.47
CA HIS A 721 35.33 -3.29 16.94
C HIS A 721 36.68 -3.19 17.65
N GLU A 722 36.72 -2.59 18.85
CA GLU A 722 37.93 -2.54 19.69
C GLU A 722 38.12 -3.79 20.57
N ASP A 723 37.04 -4.53 20.84
CA ASP A 723 37.04 -5.63 21.81
C ASP A 723 36.85 -7.01 21.14
N LEU A 724 37.79 -7.93 21.42
CA LEU A 724 37.83 -9.31 20.92
C LEU A 724 36.60 -10.12 21.36
N ASP A 725 36.13 -9.95 22.60
CA ASP A 725 34.99 -10.69 23.17
C ASP A 725 33.66 -10.33 22.48
N SER A 726 33.53 -9.05 22.09
CA SER A 726 32.37 -8.58 21.36
C SER A 726 32.27 -9.20 19.96
N THR A 727 33.40 -9.50 19.31
CA THR A 727 33.49 -10.10 17.96
C THR A 727 33.26 -11.61 18.00
N ALA A 728 33.80 -12.30 19.01
CA ALA A 728 33.54 -13.72 19.28
C ALA A 728 32.03 -14.01 19.47
N THR A 729 31.27 -13.06 20.01
CA THR A 729 29.81 -13.15 20.16
C THR A 729 29.04 -13.14 18.81
N TYR A 730 29.66 -12.68 17.72
CA TYR A 730 29.04 -12.59 16.39
C TYR A 730 29.40 -13.75 15.45
N ILE A 731 30.52 -14.44 15.71
CA ILE A 731 30.93 -15.62 14.96
C ILE A 731 30.14 -16.79 15.52
N ALA A 732 29.30 -17.39 14.68
CA ALA A 732 28.57 -18.58 15.11
C ALA A 732 29.55 -19.74 15.23
N SER A 733 29.56 -20.41 16.39
CA SER A 733 30.19 -21.73 16.50
C SER A 733 29.32 -22.72 15.74
N THR A 734 29.52 -22.84 14.42
CA THR A 734 28.84 -23.85 13.63
C THR A 734 29.32 -25.22 14.08
N ASN A 735 28.38 -26.08 14.50
CA ASN A 735 28.70 -27.44 14.90
C ASN A 735 29.40 -28.19 13.74
N LYS A 736 30.33 -29.04 14.17
CA LYS A 736 31.25 -29.98 13.49
C LYS A 736 30.71 -30.86 12.34
N ASP A 737 29.73 -30.41 11.56
CA ASP A 737 29.42 -31.05 10.28
C ASP A 737 30.18 -30.28 9.22
N GLY A 738 31.41 -30.74 8.93
CA GLY A 738 32.42 -30.11 8.05
C GLY A 738 32.00 -29.80 6.61
N SER A 739 30.70 -29.81 6.30
CA SER A 739 30.09 -29.35 5.07
C SER A 739 30.05 -27.82 4.92
N VAL A 740 29.82 -27.07 6.01
CA VAL A 740 29.70 -25.59 5.96
C VAL A 740 31.08 -24.95 5.79
N ASP A 741 32.05 -25.44 6.55
CA ASP A 741 33.49 -25.17 6.44
C ASP A 741 33.98 -25.40 5.00
N ARG A 742 33.71 -26.58 4.44
CA ARG A 742 34.09 -26.96 3.06
C ARG A 742 33.46 -26.08 1.98
N VAL A 743 32.17 -25.79 2.02
CA VAL A 743 31.51 -25.00 0.95
C VAL A 743 32.00 -23.54 0.96
N SER A 744 32.21 -22.97 2.14
CA SER A 744 32.66 -21.59 2.34
C SER A 744 34.11 -21.39 1.89
N LEU A 745 34.98 -22.35 2.24
CA LEU A 745 36.38 -22.42 1.78
C LEU A 745 36.48 -22.48 0.26
N ASN A 746 35.65 -23.31 -0.36
CA ASN A 746 35.64 -23.48 -1.80
C ASN A 746 35.09 -22.25 -2.53
N LEU A 747 34.14 -21.51 -1.96
CA LEU A 747 33.65 -20.23 -2.52
C LEU A 747 34.74 -19.15 -2.53
N VAL A 748 35.54 -19.04 -1.47
CA VAL A 748 36.61 -18.03 -1.34
C VAL A 748 37.87 -18.43 -2.11
N ASN A 749 38.31 -19.69 -2.03
CA ASN A 749 39.52 -20.17 -2.73
C ASN A 749 39.37 -20.23 -4.25
N ARG A 750 38.14 -20.26 -4.76
CA ARG A 750 37.83 -20.19 -6.20
C ARG A 750 38.10 -18.81 -6.80
N GLY A 751 38.07 -17.73 -5.99
CA GLY A 751 38.31 -16.34 -6.39
C GLY A 751 37.49 -15.85 -7.58
N HIS A 752 37.78 -14.63 -8.06
CA HIS A 752 37.09 -14.09 -9.25
C HIS A 752 37.25 -15.02 -10.46
N PHE A 753 36.13 -15.24 -11.16
CA PHE A 753 35.94 -16.21 -12.26
C PHE A 753 36.01 -17.70 -11.89
N GLY A 754 36.06 -18.06 -10.60
CA GLY A 754 36.09 -19.46 -10.18
C GLY A 754 34.93 -20.33 -10.71
N TRP A 755 33.79 -19.72 -11.04
CA TRP A 755 32.67 -20.38 -11.70
C TRP A 755 32.98 -20.77 -13.16
N LEU A 756 33.73 -19.94 -13.90
CA LEU A 756 34.16 -20.20 -15.29
C LEU A 756 35.12 -21.38 -15.33
N TYR A 757 36.12 -21.39 -14.44
CA TYR A 757 37.04 -22.50 -14.28
C TYR A 757 36.33 -23.77 -13.80
N ASN A 758 35.36 -23.65 -12.89
CA ASN A 758 34.55 -24.78 -12.45
C ASN A 758 33.71 -25.38 -13.60
N PHE A 759 33.15 -24.54 -14.47
CA PHE A 759 32.38 -24.98 -15.63
C PHE A 759 33.24 -25.75 -16.62
N ILE A 760 34.48 -25.32 -16.85
CA ILE A 760 35.44 -26.04 -17.71
C ILE A 760 35.83 -27.37 -17.07
N VAL A 761 36.16 -27.40 -15.78
CA VAL A 761 36.45 -28.63 -15.03
C VAL A 761 35.27 -29.60 -15.10
N GLU A 762 34.04 -29.10 -14.95
CA GLU A 762 32.82 -29.90 -15.05
C GLU A 762 32.54 -30.45 -16.45
N LYS A 763 33.00 -29.78 -17.52
CA LYS A 763 32.85 -30.24 -18.91
C LYS A 763 34.01 -31.11 -19.39
N PHE A 764 35.19 -30.97 -18.80
CA PHE A 764 36.40 -31.70 -19.17
C PHE A 764 36.45 -33.11 -18.57
N PHE A 765 35.92 -33.28 -17.36
CA PHE A 765 35.77 -34.61 -16.74
C PHE A 765 34.40 -35.19 -17.07
N ASN A 766 34.35 -36.49 -17.42
CA ASN A 766 33.10 -37.15 -17.77
C ASN A 766 32.16 -37.18 -16.54
N SER A 767 30.84 -37.17 -16.76
CA SER A 767 29.83 -37.22 -15.69
C SER A 767 29.90 -38.48 -14.79
N THR A 768 30.73 -39.45 -15.17
CA THR A 768 31.05 -40.66 -14.42
C THR A 768 32.18 -40.48 -13.38
N ASP A 769 32.99 -39.42 -13.49
CA ASP A 769 34.08 -39.14 -12.55
C ASP A 769 33.54 -38.31 -11.37
N LYS A 770 33.23 -38.99 -10.25
CA LYS A 770 32.82 -38.32 -9.01
C LYS A 770 34.03 -37.68 -8.33
N HIS A 771 34.36 -36.46 -8.74
CA HIS A 771 35.35 -35.65 -8.03
C HIS A 771 34.77 -35.06 -6.74
N SER A 772 35.56 -35.10 -5.68
CA SER A 772 35.31 -34.35 -4.46
C SER A 772 35.37 -32.83 -4.72
N LEU A 773 34.76 -32.05 -3.82
CA LEU A 773 34.71 -30.58 -3.93
C LEU A 773 36.12 -29.97 -3.82
N GLU A 774 37.01 -30.65 -3.11
CA GLU A 774 38.41 -30.33 -2.88
C GLU A 774 39.29 -30.58 -4.10
N GLU A 775 39.09 -31.72 -4.79
CA GLU A 775 39.78 -32.00 -6.06
C GLU A 775 39.42 -30.98 -7.14
N ARG A 776 38.12 -30.65 -7.24
CA ARG A 776 37.62 -29.61 -8.15
C ARG A 776 38.27 -28.25 -7.88
N THR A 777 38.38 -27.85 -6.62
CA THR A 777 39.00 -26.57 -6.27
C THR A 777 40.49 -26.55 -6.54
N LYS A 778 41.21 -27.67 -6.37
CA LYS A 778 42.62 -27.80 -6.79
C LYS A 778 42.77 -27.66 -8.31
N TYR A 779 41.90 -28.28 -9.10
CA TYR A 779 41.91 -28.09 -10.55
C TYR A 779 41.65 -26.64 -10.95
N ILE A 780 40.66 -25.99 -10.34
CA ILE A 780 40.36 -24.56 -10.58
C ILE A 780 41.57 -23.67 -10.24
N GLN A 781 42.26 -23.94 -9.14
CA GLN A 781 43.46 -23.19 -8.76
C GLN A 781 44.63 -23.42 -9.73
N ALA A 782 44.77 -24.63 -10.29
CA ALA A 782 45.77 -24.92 -11.32
C ALA A 782 45.44 -24.19 -12.64
N PHE A 783 44.20 -24.27 -13.12
CA PHE A 783 43.76 -23.57 -14.33
C PHE A 783 43.92 -22.05 -14.23
N ARG A 784 43.69 -21.46 -13.04
CA ARG A 784 43.91 -20.03 -12.79
C ARG A 784 45.38 -19.59 -12.91
N LYS A 785 46.34 -20.49 -12.71
CA LYS A 785 47.77 -20.18 -12.90
C LYS A 785 48.18 -20.18 -14.37
N GLU A 786 47.48 -20.95 -15.22
CA GLU A 786 47.87 -21.19 -16.61
C GLU A 786 47.09 -20.34 -17.62
N TYR A 787 45.82 -20.00 -17.33
CA TYR A 787 44.93 -19.33 -18.28
C TYR A 787 44.17 -18.16 -17.67
N THR A 788 44.14 -17.02 -18.37
CA THR A 788 43.38 -15.84 -17.95
C THR A 788 41.88 -15.99 -18.27
N PRO A 789 40.98 -15.30 -17.54
CA PRO A 789 39.54 -15.36 -17.81
C PRO A 789 39.15 -14.97 -19.25
N ILE A 790 39.83 -13.97 -19.82
CA ILE A 790 39.61 -13.51 -21.20
C ILE A 790 40.02 -14.59 -22.21
N GLN A 791 41.16 -15.27 -22.01
CA GLN A 791 41.58 -16.38 -22.88
C GLN A 791 40.55 -17.52 -22.90
N LEU A 792 39.90 -17.77 -21.77
CA LEU A 792 38.85 -18.77 -21.66
C LEU A 792 37.52 -18.33 -22.25
N GLU A 793 37.17 -17.04 -22.13
CA GLU A 793 36.00 -16.46 -22.78
C GLU A 793 36.15 -16.45 -24.31
N THR A 794 37.31 -16.08 -24.85
CA THR A 794 37.58 -16.13 -26.29
C THR A 794 37.49 -17.57 -26.81
N LEU A 795 38.00 -18.54 -26.06
CA LEU A 795 37.87 -19.96 -26.38
C LEU A 795 36.40 -20.42 -26.33
N ALA A 796 35.65 -20.01 -25.31
CA ALA A 796 34.23 -20.34 -25.17
C ALA A 796 33.38 -19.71 -26.29
N CYS A 797 33.66 -18.46 -26.67
CA CYS A 797 33.02 -17.78 -27.80
C CYS A 797 33.29 -18.53 -29.12
N PHE A 798 34.54 -18.89 -29.38
CA PHE A 798 34.92 -19.71 -30.53
C PHE A 798 34.13 -21.03 -30.57
N LEU A 799 34.07 -21.75 -29.43
CA LEU A 799 33.33 -23.02 -29.33
C LEU A 799 31.81 -22.84 -29.52
N ASN A 800 31.23 -21.77 -28.96
CA ASN A 800 29.79 -21.47 -29.10
C ASN A 800 29.41 -21.12 -30.55
N GLU A 801 30.24 -20.35 -31.26
CA GLU A 801 30.04 -20.12 -32.69
C GLU A 801 30.03 -21.43 -33.48
N ARG A 802 30.93 -22.38 -33.14
CA ARG A 802 30.94 -23.71 -33.79
C ARG A 802 29.67 -24.50 -33.48
N LEU A 803 29.19 -24.48 -32.24
CA LEU A 803 27.96 -25.18 -31.87
C LEU A 803 26.75 -24.64 -32.65
N LYS A 804 26.65 -23.31 -32.83
CA LYS A 804 25.59 -22.68 -33.63
C LYS A 804 25.65 -23.07 -35.11
N GLU A 805 26.86 -23.09 -35.71
CA GLU A 805 27.05 -23.56 -37.09
C GLU A 805 26.59 -25.03 -37.25
N ARG A 806 26.89 -25.89 -36.28
CA ARG A 806 26.51 -27.31 -36.27
C ARG A 806 25.02 -27.53 -36.05
N GLU A 807 24.41 -26.80 -35.13
CA GLU A 807 22.96 -26.86 -34.86
C GLU A 807 22.16 -26.47 -36.10
N SER A 808 22.61 -25.44 -36.83
CA SER A 808 22.04 -25.05 -38.12
C SER A 808 22.05 -26.19 -39.16
N ILE A 809 23.14 -26.96 -39.24
CA ILE A 809 23.26 -28.10 -40.17
C ILE A 809 22.38 -29.27 -39.71
N ALA A 810 22.39 -29.61 -38.42
CA ALA A 810 21.57 -30.68 -37.87
C ALA A 810 20.08 -30.39 -38.06
N LEU A 811 19.63 -29.15 -37.81
CA LEU A 811 18.26 -28.70 -38.07
C LEU A 811 17.91 -28.77 -39.57
N ARG A 812 18.84 -28.49 -40.47
CA ARG A 812 18.64 -28.64 -41.92
C ARG A 812 18.46 -30.10 -42.32
N ILE A 813 19.29 -31.01 -41.79
CA ILE A 813 19.17 -32.45 -42.03
C ILE A 813 17.86 -32.98 -41.46
N ALA A 814 17.46 -32.55 -40.25
CA ALA A 814 16.21 -32.95 -39.61
C ALA A 814 14.94 -32.49 -40.35
N LYS A 815 15.04 -31.41 -41.14
CA LYS A 815 13.94 -30.90 -41.98
C LYS A 815 13.77 -31.67 -43.29
N LEU A 816 14.74 -32.51 -43.69
CA LEU A 816 14.62 -33.32 -44.90
C LEU A 816 13.66 -34.49 -44.66
N SER A 817 12.83 -34.81 -45.65
CA SER A 817 12.03 -36.02 -45.59
C SER A 817 12.92 -37.28 -45.63
N LYS A 818 12.38 -38.41 -45.15
CA LYS A 818 13.11 -39.69 -45.09
C LYS A 818 13.64 -40.14 -46.47
N ASP A 819 12.89 -39.86 -47.54
CA ASP A 819 13.30 -40.20 -48.90
C ASP A 819 14.35 -39.24 -49.47
N GLU A 820 14.27 -37.95 -49.17
CA GLU A 820 15.30 -36.97 -49.54
C GLU A 820 16.62 -37.25 -48.82
N LEU A 821 16.57 -37.59 -47.53
CA LEU A 821 17.76 -37.94 -46.74
C LEU A 821 18.43 -39.22 -47.27
N LYS A 822 17.64 -40.25 -47.62
CA LYS A 822 18.17 -41.47 -48.25
C LYS A 822 18.87 -41.18 -49.58
N LYS A 823 18.27 -40.33 -50.43
CA LYS A 823 18.88 -39.89 -51.70
C LYS A 823 20.17 -39.12 -51.46
N LEU A 824 20.19 -38.21 -50.49
CA LEU A 824 21.36 -37.41 -50.13
C LEU A 824 22.51 -38.30 -49.64
N LEU A 825 22.24 -39.21 -48.69
CA LEU A 825 23.23 -40.16 -48.17
C LEU A 825 23.78 -41.06 -49.29
N ALA A 826 22.92 -41.58 -50.16
CA ALA A 826 23.36 -42.41 -51.29
C ALA A 826 24.32 -41.65 -52.22
N ARG A 827 24.06 -40.37 -52.51
CA ARG A 827 24.94 -39.51 -53.32
C ARG A 827 26.28 -39.23 -52.63
N ILE A 828 26.27 -39.02 -51.30
CA ILE A 828 27.49 -38.86 -50.50
C ILE A 828 28.31 -40.15 -50.53
N PHE A 829 27.71 -41.33 -50.31
CA PHE A 829 28.44 -42.60 -50.34
C PHE A 829 29.02 -42.92 -51.72
N LYS A 830 28.31 -42.55 -52.80
CA LYS A 830 28.80 -42.71 -54.19
C LYS A 830 29.85 -41.67 -54.61
N GLY A 831 30.10 -40.63 -53.81
CA GLY A 831 31.04 -39.56 -54.13
C GLY A 831 30.50 -38.54 -55.15
N GLU A 832 29.19 -38.50 -55.40
CA GLU A 832 28.51 -37.62 -56.36
C GLU A 832 28.26 -36.20 -55.79
N MET A 833 28.94 -35.84 -54.70
CA MET A 833 28.86 -34.55 -54.02
C MET A 833 30.26 -33.97 -53.74
N PRO A 834 31.06 -33.68 -54.78
CA PRO A 834 32.44 -33.27 -54.60
C PRO A 834 32.53 -31.91 -53.88
N ALA A 835 33.46 -31.81 -52.91
CA ALA A 835 33.94 -30.53 -52.43
C ALA A 835 35.02 -29.99 -53.38
N LYS A 836 35.48 -28.75 -53.15
CA LYS A 836 36.63 -28.18 -53.90
C LYS A 836 37.96 -28.86 -53.57
N MET A 837 37.99 -29.73 -52.56
CA MET A 837 39.16 -30.51 -52.17
C MET A 837 38.96 -31.99 -52.54
N LYS A 838 40.02 -32.62 -53.06
CA LYS A 838 40.00 -34.00 -53.57
C LYS A 838 39.52 -35.03 -52.54
N GLN A 839 39.88 -34.85 -51.27
CA GLN A 839 39.55 -35.77 -50.19
C GLN A 839 38.39 -35.28 -49.29
N ALA A 840 37.45 -34.51 -49.85
CA ALA A 840 36.26 -34.05 -49.13
C ALA A 840 35.00 -34.08 -50.01
N GLN A 841 33.84 -34.14 -49.38
CA GLN A 841 32.53 -34.00 -50.02
C GLN A 841 31.80 -32.77 -49.48
N CYS A 842 30.75 -32.31 -50.16
CA CYS A 842 30.02 -31.09 -49.83
C CYS A 842 28.52 -31.34 -49.71
N LEU A 843 27.92 -31.00 -48.57
CA LEU A 843 26.51 -31.23 -48.28
C LEU A 843 25.55 -30.45 -49.20
N ILE A 844 25.99 -29.33 -49.78
CA ILE A 844 25.15 -28.42 -50.59
C ILE A 844 25.52 -28.41 -52.08
N TYR A 845 26.29 -29.40 -52.55
CA TYR A 845 26.67 -29.49 -53.97
C TYR A 845 25.44 -29.59 -54.90
N PRO A 846 25.36 -28.81 -55.99
CA PRO A 846 26.41 -27.96 -56.59
C PRO A 846 26.42 -26.48 -56.15
N ASN A 847 25.54 -26.06 -55.25
CA ASN A 847 25.26 -24.65 -54.95
C ASN A 847 26.21 -24.08 -53.88
N CYS A 848 27.51 -24.01 -54.17
CA CYS A 848 28.50 -23.50 -53.23
C CYS A 848 28.33 -21.99 -52.97
N VAL A 849 28.09 -21.62 -51.71
CA VAL A 849 28.01 -20.21 -51.26
C VAL A 849 29.38 -19.51 -51.34
N TYR A 850 30.47 -20.27 -51.17
CA TYR A 850 31.84 -19.75 -51.14
C TYR A 850 32.56 -19.95 -52.47
N GLN A 851 32.11 -19.29 -53.54
CA GLN A 851 32.60 -19.52 -54.91
C GLN A 851 34.10 -19.23 -55.10
N THR A 852 34.67 -18.28 -54.36
CA THR A 852 36.10 -17.88 -54.46
C THR A 852 37.04 -18.66 -53.53
N ALA A 853 36.52 -19.48 -52.61
CA ALA A 853 37.37 -20.22 -51.68
C ALA A 853 38.18 -21.31 -52.39
N MET A 854 39.50 -21.35 -52.16
CA MET A 854 40.42 -22.37 -52.68
C MET A 854 40.48 -23.64 -51.82
N SER A 855 40.00 -23.57 -50.57
CA SER A 855 39.96 -24.69 -49.63
C SER A 855 38.57 -24.77 -48.97
N CYS A 856 38.11 -25.99 -48.72
CA CYS A 856 36.85 -26.25 -48.00
C CYS A 856 37.05 -26.50 -46.50
N LEU A 857 38.28 -26.41 -45.98
CA LEU A 857 38.57 -26.67 -44.55
C LEU A 857 37.87 -25.69 -43.59
N GLN A 858 37.39 -24.53 -44.09
CA GLN A 858 36.63 -23.56 -43.30
C GLN A 858 35.12 -23.61 -43.56
N CYS A 859 34.66 -24.48 -44.47
CA CYS A 859 33.27 -24.53 -44.88
C CYS A 859 32.48 -25.43 -43.93
N GLU A 860 31.40 -24.92 -43.37
CA GLU A 860 30.48 -25.68 -42.49
C GLU A 860 29.82 -26.87 -43.22
N HIS A 861 29.75 -26.86 -44.55
CA HIS A 861 29.14 -27.92 -45.36
C HIS A 861 30.13 -29.00 -45.82
N VAL A 862 31.38 -28.96 -45.36
CA VAL A 862 32.40 -29.94 -45.73
C VAL A 862 32.15 -31.27 -45.00
N ILE A 863 32.27 -32.38 -45.73
CA ILE A 863 32.21 -33.74 -45.22
C ILE A 863 33.62 -34.34 -45.44
N PRO A 864 34.43 -34.48 -44.38
CA PRO A 864 35.79 -35.00 -44.48
C PRO A 864 35.83 -36.46 -44.94
N LYS A 865 36.80 -36.83 -45.79
CA LYS A 865 37.25 -38.22 -45.94
C LYS A 865 38.51 -38.42 -45.10
N THR A 866 38.81 -39.66 -44.73
CA THR A 866 39.97 -40.01 -43.89
C THR A 866 41.30 -39.45 -44.41
N TYR A 867 41.53 -39.52 -45.73
CA TYR A 867 42.76 -39.01 -46.36
C TYR A 867 42.87 -37.47 -46.38
N LEU A 868 41.83 -36.74 -45.97
CA LEU A 868 41.91 -35.28 -45.77
C LEU A 868 42.92 -34.91 -44.69
N LEU A 869 43.21 -35.82 -43.75
CA LEU A 869 44.19 -35.63 -42.68
C LEU A 869 45.58 -35.28 -43.21
N ILE A 870 45.95 -35.77 -44.39
CA ILE A 870 47.23 -35.44 -45.05
C ILE A 870 47.24 -33.96 -45.45
N SER A 871 46.18 -33.48 -46.11
CA SER A 871 46.04 -32.07 -46.48
C SER A 871 45.92 -31.14 -45.27
N ILE A 872 45.37 -31.65 -44.16
CA ILE A 872 45.31 -30.94 -42.88
C ILE A 872 46.71 -30.75 -42.28
N ASP A 873 47.57 -31.77 -42.30
CA ASP A 873 48.97 -31.67 -41.81
C ASP A 873 49.76 -30.61 -42.59
N GLU A 874 49.67 -30.62 -43.92
CA GLU A 874 50.31 -29.64 -44.79
C GLU A 874 49.82 -28.21 -44.48
N GLU A 875 48.52 -28.05 -44.28
CA GLU A 875 47.92 -26.75 -43.99
C GLU A 875 48.30 -26.22 -42.61
N ILE A 876 48.39 -27.08 -41.59
CA ILE A 876 48.89 -26.72 -40.26
C ILE A 876 50.32 -26.20 -40.36
N LYS A 877 51.20 -26.92 -41.08
CA LYS A 877 52.60 -26.52 -41.28
C LYS A 877 52.69 -25.17 -42.01
N ARG A 878 51.88 -24.97 -43.05
CA ARG A 878 51.79 -23.70 -43.79
C ARG A 878 51.36 -22.55 -42.91
N LEU A 879 50.32 -22.73 -42.09
CA LEU A 879 49.78 -21.70 -41.20
C LEU A 879 50.75 -21.34 -40.08
N ILE A 880 51.40 -22.34 -39.46
CA ILE A 880 52.42 -22.09 -38.43
C ILE A 880 53.58 -21.28 -39.03
N LYS A 881 54.05 -21.65 -40.23
CA LYS A 881 55.09 -20.90 -40.94
C LYS A 881 54.64 -19.46 -41.23
N SER A 882 53.42 -19.27 -41.73
CA SER A 882 52.86 -17.94 -42.00
C SER A 882 52.79 -17.06 -40.75
N ILE A 883 52.31 -17.60 -39.63
CA ILE A 883 52.28 -16.92 -38.32
C ILE A 883 53.69 -16.55 -37.90
N LYS A 884 54.63 -17.50 -37.97
CA LYS A 884 56.02 -17.32 -37.56
C LYS A 884 56.78 -16.29 -38.40
N ASP A 885 56.49 -16.18 -39.68
CA ASP A 885 57.26 -15.35 -40.62
C ASP A 885 56.59 -13.99 -40.90
N SER A 886 55.27 -13.87 -40.69
CA SER A 886 54.51 -12.64 -41.02
C SER A 886 54.86 -11.46 -40.10
N LYS A 887 55.06 -10.28 -40.69
CA LYS A 887 55.25 -9.01 -39.95
C LYS A 887 53.94 -8.28 -39.67
N TYR A 888 52.84 -8.67 -40.32
CA TYR A 888 51.55 -7.99 -40.23
C TYR A 888 50.63 -8.68 -39.23
N ILE A 889 50.25 -7.96 -38.18
CA ILE A 889 49.38 -8.46 -37.10
C ILE A 889 48.06 -9.01 -37.65
N ALA A 890 47.44 -8.34 -38.63
CA ALA A 890 46.20 -8.80 -39.26
C ALA A 890 46.33 -10.18 -39.93
N ILE A 891 47.48 -10.47 -40.57
CA ILE A 891 47.77 -11.78 -41.16
C ILE A 891 47.96 -12.81 -40.07
N VAL A 892 48.65 -12.44 -38.99
CA VAL A 892 48.86 -13.35 -37.86
C VAL A 892 47.53 -13.73 -37.19
N ILE A 893 46.64 -12.76 -36.96
CA ILE A 893 45.30 -13.01 -36.40
C ILE A 893 44.48 -13.91 -37.33
N ARG A 894 44.43 -13.59 -38.62
CA ARG A 894 43.68 -14.38 -39.62
C ARG A 894 44.18 -15.83 -39.66
N ASP A 895 45.49 -16.01 -39.75
CA ASP A 895 46.09 -17.35 -39.91
C ASP A 895 46.07 -18.13 -38.60
N TYR A 896 46.13 -17.45 -37.44
CA TYR A 896 45.91 -18.07 -36.13
C TYR A 896 44.47 -18.57 -35.96
N ARG A 897 43.48 -17.75 -36.33
CA ARG A 897 42.07 -18.19 -36.36
C ARG A 897 41.87 -19.37 -37.30
N PHE A 898 42.57 -19.39 -38.43
CA PHE A 898 42.51 -20.53 -39.34
C PHE A 898 43.17 -21.78 -38.73
N LEU A 899 44.31 -21.62 -38.07
CA LEU A 899 45.02 -22.71 -37.41
C LEU A 899 44.15 -23.38 -36.34
N LEU A 900 43.42 -22.61 -35.53
CA LEU A 900 42.48 -23.14 -34.54
C LEU A 900 41.37 -23.99 -35.18
N LYS A 901 40.82 -23.57 -36.33
CA LYS A 901 39.80 -24.35 -37.06
C LYS A 901 40.35 -25.68 -37.59
N VAL A 902 41.58 -25.67 -38.11
CA VAL A 902 42.21 -26.88 -38.64
C VAL A 902 42.59 -27.85 -37.52
N LEU A 903 43.03 -27.35 -36.37
CA LEU A 903 43.31 -28.18 -35.18
C LEU A 903 42.04 -28.81 -34.59
N ASP A 904 40.90 -28.13 -34.66
CA ASP A 904 39.61 -28.71 -34.26
C ASP A 904 39.24 -29.94 -35.13
N LEU A 905 39.49 -29.89 -36.44
CA LEU A 905 39.29 -31.05 -37.33
C LEU A 905 40.19 -32.23 -36.95
N VAL A 906 41.43 -31.97 -36.54
CA VAL A 906 42.33 -33.01 -36.01
C VAL A 906 41.77 -33.60 -34.72
N SER A 907 41.29 -32.74 -33.80
CA SER A 907 40.68 -33.16 -32.55
C SER A 907 39.45 -34.06 -32.79
N GLN A 908 38.58 -33.68 -33.71
CA GLN A 908 37.41 -34.48 -34.13
C GLN A 908 37.85 -35.84 -34.66
N ALA A 909 38.81 -35.87 -35.60
CA ALA A 909 39.34 -37.12 -36.14
C ALA A 909 39.96 -38.01 -35.05
N THR A 910 40.65 -37.43 -34.05
CA THR A 910 41.19 -38.21 -32.92
C THR A 910 40.10 -38.78 -32.02
N GLY A 911 38.97 -38.08 -31.87
CA GLY A 911 37.82 -38.55 -31.10
C GLY A 911 37.05 -39.67 -31.80
N GLU A 912 36.84 -39.57 -33.11
CA GLU A 912 36.04 -40.53 -33.89
C GLU A 912 36.85 -41.75 -34.36
N LEU A 913 38.09 -41.54 -34.83
CA LEU A 913 38.91 -42.59 -35.44
C LEU A 913 39.98 -43.16 -34.50
N GLY A 914 40.17 -42.52 -33.33
CA GLY A 914 41.20 -42.89 -32.36
C GLY A 914 42.55 -42.25 -32.64
N LYS A 915 43.25 -41.89 -31.56
CA LYS A 915 44.52 -41.15 -31.60
C LYS A 915 45.63 -41.88 -32.36
N ASP A 916 45.72 -43.22 -32.21
CA ASP A 916 46.78 -44.00 -32.85
C ASP A 916 46.58 -44.14 -34.35
N TYR A 917 45.32 -44.16 -34.81
CA TYR A 917 44.99 -44.13 -36.23
C TYR A 917 45.31 -42.77 -36.85
N VAL A 918 44.96 -41.65 -36.19
CA VAL A 918 45.29 -40.31 -36.70
C VAL A 918 46.80 -40.08 -36.80
N LYS A 919 47.61 -40.65 -35.88
CA LYS A 919 49.08 -40.59 -35.94
C LYS A 919 49.68 -41.20 -37.20
N THR A 920 48.97 -42.09 -37.91
CA THR A 920 49.47 -42.64 -39.19
C THR A 920 49.41 -41.63 -40.33
N PHE A 921 48.63 -40.55 -40.17
CA PHE A 921 48.48 -39.48 -41.16
C PHE A 921 49.15 -38.17 -40.73
N ILE A 922 49.23 -37.90 -39.42
CA ILE A 922 49.69 -36.63 -38.86
C ILE A 922 50.72 -36.84 -37.74
N ASN A 923 51.88 -36.20 -37.83
CA ASN A 923 52.88 -36.23 -36.76
C ASN A 923 52.52 -35.26 -35.62
N LEU A 924 51.65 -35.71 -34.70
CA LEU A 924 51.17 -34.89 -33.58
C LEU A 924 52.30 -34.36 -32.68
N SER A 925 53.41 -35.08 -32.55
CA SER A 925 54.57 -34.68 -31.74
C SER A 925 55.36 -33.54 -32.38
N GLU A 926 55.42 -33.51 -33.71
CA GLU A 926 56.03 -32.41 -34.48
C GLU A 926 55.13 -31.16 -34.46
N ILE A 927 53.82 -31.31 -34.65
CA ILE A 927 52.87 -30.21 -34.54
C ILE A 927 52.93 -29.56 -33.16
N LYS A 928 52.95 -30.35 -32.07
CA LYS A 928 53.04 -29.81 -30.71
C LYS A 928 54.29 -28.94 -30.52
N ARG A 929 55.46 -29.39 -31.00
CA ARG A 929 56.70 -28.60 -30.96
C ARG A 929 56.60 -27.33 -31.79
N SER A 930 56.02 -27.42 -32.98
CA SER A 930 55.82 -26.29 -33.89
C SER A 930 54.85 -25.24 -33.33
N LEU A 931 53.79 -25.64 -32.62
CA LEU A 931 52.87 -24.73 -31.94
C LEU A 931 53.53 -23.95 -30.80
N LEU A 932 54.43 -24.57 -30.03
CA LEU A 932 55.18 -23.87 -28.98
C LEU A 932 56.10 -22.78 -29.56
N SER A 933 56.59 -22.98 -30.80
CA SER A 933 57.50 -22.02 -31.45
C SER A 933 56.84 -20.70 -31.86
N ILE A 934 55.50 -20.65 -31.93
CA ILE A 934 54.73 -19.45 -32.30
C ILE A 934 54.05 -18.77 -31.10
N THR A 935 54.13 -19.34 -29.90
CA THR A 935 53.46 -18.84 -28.68
C THR A 935 53.90 -17.42 -28.32
N TYR A 936 55.19 -17.08 -28.44
CA TYR A 936 55.67 -15.73 -28.16
C TYR A 936 55.02 -14.67 -29.07
N LYS A 937 54.81 -15.03 -30.35
CA LYS A 937 54.25 -14.14 -31.36
C LYS A 937 52.76 -13.94 -31.17
N ILE A 938 52.06 -14.97 -30.69
CA ILE A 938 50.65 -14.88 -30.29
C ILE A 938 50.52 -13.99 -29.05
N ASN A 939 51.42 -14.12 -28.07
CA ASN A 939 51.42 -13.30 -26.86
C ASN A 939 51.70 -11.82 -27.11
N GLN A 940 52.40 -11.46 -28.20
CA GLN A 940 52.65 -10.07 -28.59
C GLN A 940 51.41 -9.38 -29.20
N ILE A 941 50.43 -10.14 -29.66
CA ILE A 941 49.19 -9.62 -30.27
C ILE A 941 48.17 -9.39 -29.16
N GLY A 942 48.54 -8.65 -28.10
CA GLY A 942 47.66 -8.41 -26.96
C GLY A 942 46.20 -8.16 -27.38
N GLU A 943 45.29 -8.94 -26.78
CA GLU A 943 43.82 -8.85 -26.86
C GLU A 943 43.21 -8.76 -28.28
N ILE A 944 42.65 -9.89 -28.75
CA ILE A 944 41.32 -9.91 -29.42
C ILE A 944 40.49 -11.06 -28.86
#